data_AF-M8CFZ2-F1
#
_entry.id   AF-M8CFZ2-F1
#
_cell.length_a   1.000
_cell.length_b   1.000
_cell.length_c   1.000
_cell.angle_alpha   90.00
_cell.angle_beta   90.00
_cell.angle_gamma   90.00
#
_symmetry.space_group_name_H-M   'P 1'
#
loop_
_entity.id
_entity.type
_entity.pdbx_description
1 polymer ?
#
loop_
_entity_poly.entity_id
_entity_poly.type
_entity_poly.pdbx_seq_one_letter_code
_entity_poly.pdbx_strand_id
1 'polypeptide(L)'
;MAAVLMSPLCCAAAPSPAAMGLPGCETRCGNVSVPYPFGIGPARCYHSRGFKLTCVGHGSSKIPRLLLGDGSVSAFEVVDITLENNTMRVISHGLRAINMSGGSGRWSLGDTKTVGVGAVPPYSLNPLLNEFILTGCNVQATLVGNGSLVSGCASFCAADGHGDGAIYDQATSNANSHIGWCQSSIQAASTSYGVELKLLDISLPKVSDVDLPVNVLIAEVGWFDFGQTLDDLKDLSRKADRLRVPVILGWGFAHGASANYFKSFECPDDVARSICKSANSYCRDESMGIPNPVFGVGGYSCQCNKGYEGNPYLTGGCQHIKERICPAGTHVNNFVLGGCAKSTDTTADDTGNYHLIIGLSVASGPCIILLTLGAVLITRDLEKRKANALREKFFSQNRGQLLKQLISHRADIAERMLISLGELEKATNNFDQARRLGGGGHGTVYKGILSDLHVVAIKKSNIVVKREIDEFINEVAILSQINHRNIVKLHGCCLETEVPLLTYEFISNGTLNDHLHNEEQGSLPWKDRLRITGEIGKAIAYLHSAISVPVIHRDIKPSNILLDNGLTAKVSDFGASRYIPVDKTGTTTAVQGTIGYLDPMYYYTGRLTESSDVYSFGVLLVELLTRRKPSLYRSSEGDGLVMQFVTLHAEGNLTEILDPQVVEEGGSEVKEVASLAALCVKLKAEDRPTMRQVEMALEALQASKERARGDYIEGTSQTKYVAMDYPSTIQRAKRSEATRCYSLEEEFLLSARHPR
;
A
#
# COMPACT_ATOMS: atom_id res chain seq x y z
N MET A 1 -36.21 12.93 76.78
CA MET A 1 -34.92 12.36 76.35
C MET A 1 -35.18 11.33 75.27
N ALA A 2 -34.86 11.63 74.02
CA ALA A 2 -34.65 10.64 72.97
C ALA A 2 -33.62 11.23 72.01
N ALA A 3 -32.43 10.64 72.00
CA ALA A 3 -31.27 11.10 71.25
C ALA A 3 -31.46 10.79 69.76
N VAL A 4 -31.28 11.80 68.91
CA VAL A 4 -31.22 11.66 67.45
C VAL A 4 -29.77 11.34 67.09
N LEU A 5 -29.52 10.11 66.61
CA LEU A 5 -28.26 9.71 66.00
C LEU A 5 -28.21 10.25 64.56
N MET A 6 -27.36 11.24 64.34
CA MET A 6 -26.98 11.72 63.00
C MET A 6 -25.87 10.84 62.44
N SER A 7 -26.15 10.09 61.38
CA SER A 7 -25.12 9.42 60.56
C SER A 7 -24.55 10.42 59.55
N PRO A 8 -23.21 10.46 59.32
CA PRO A 8 -22.61 11.40 58.38
C PRO A 8 -22.87 10.95 56.93
N LEU A 9 -23.25 11.89 56.07
CA LEU A 9 -23.25 11.69 54.62
C LEU A 9 -21.80 11.45 54.17
N CYS A 10 -21.51 10.23 53.71
CA CYS A 10 -20.34 9.97 52.88
C CYS A 10 -20.51 10.72 51.55
N CYS A 11 -19.71 11.76 51.33
CA CYS A 11 -19.48 12.27 49.98
C CYS A 11 -18.89 11.14 49.14
N ALA A 12 -19.61 10.70 48.10
CA ALA A 12 -19.07 9.79 47.11
C ALA A 12 -17.89 10.48 46.40
N ALA A 13 -16.68 9.96 46.62
CA ALA A 13 -15.48 10.41 45.94
C ALA A 13 -15.64 10.22 44.42
N ALA A 14 -15.23 11.21 43.63
CA ALA A 14 -15.14 11.09 42.18
C ALA A 14 -14.32 9.84 41.82
N PRO A 15 -14.67 9.11 40.74
CA PRO A 15 -13.92 7.92 40.33
C PRO A 15 -12.46 8.29 40.09
N SER A 16 -11.57 7.55 40.72
CA SER A 16 -10.12 7.70 40.58
C SER A 16 -9.73 7.58 39.11
N PRO A 17 -8.89 8.47 38.55
CA PRO A 17 -8.37 8.31 37.20
C PRO A 17 -7.70 6.94 37.05
N ALA A 18 -7.82 6.32 35.87
CA ALA A 18 -7.14 5.06 35.57
C ALA A 18 -5.66 5.18 35.95
N ALA A 19 -5.17 4.24 36.76
CA ALA A 19 -3.80 4.30 37.26
C ALA A 19 -2.83 4.27 36.08
N MET A 20 -2.03 5.32 35.91
CA MET A 20 -1.05 5.43 34.83
C MET A 20 0.32 4.89 35.23
N GLY A 21 0.64 4.87 36.53
CA GLY A 21 1.90 4.34 37.05
C GLY A 21 1.76 3.75 38.45
N LEU A 22 2.86 3.20 38.97
CA LEU A 22 2.90 2.62 40.31
C LEU A 22 2.71 3.69 41.41
N PRO A 23 2.14 3.33 42.58
CA PRO A 23 1.96 4.27 43.68
C PRO A 23 3.28 4.93 44.13
N GLY A 24 3.28 6.26 44.26
CA GLY A 24 4.46 7.02 44.69
C GLY A 24 5.57 7.13 43.63
N CYS A 25 5.21 6.94 42.35
CA CYS A 25 6.07 7.16 41.19
C CYS A 25 5.56 8.32 40.35
N GLU A 26 6.50 9.09 39.79
CA GLU A 26 6.18 10.22 38.94
C GLU A 26 5.73 9.74 37.55
N THR A 27 4.56 10.19 37.10
CA THR A 27 3.90 9.74 35.88
C THR A 27 3.84 10.81 34.80
N ARG A 28 4.50 11.96 35.00
CA ARG A 28 4.57 13.05 34.03
C ARG A 28 5.91 13.77 34.13
N CYS A 29 6.42 14.22 33.00
CA CYS A 29 7.57 15.14 32.92
C CYS A 29 7.25 16.22 31.90
N GLY A 30 7.10 17.46 32.37
CA GLY A 30 6.58 18.55 31.54
C GLY A 30 5.20 18.21 30.99
N ASN A 31 5.06 18.19 29.66
CA ASN A 31 3.80 17.85 28.98
C ASN A 31 3.66 16.37 28.63
N VAL A 32 4.68 15.55 28.89
CA VAL A 32 4.71 14.14 28.48
C VAL A 32 4.19 13.27 29.61
N SER A 33 3.23 12.41 29.30
CA SER A 33 2.74 11.37 30.21
C SER A 33 3.69 10.16 30.17
N VAL A 34 4.04 9.65 31.35
CA VAL A 34 4.96 8.52 31.53
C VAL A 34 4.19 7.36 32.15
N PRO A 35 3.58 6.49 31.33
CA PRO A 35 2.87 5.33 31.84
C PRO A 35 3.85 4.20 32.20
N TYR A 36 3.55 3.43 33.25
CA TYR A 36 4.24 2.16 33.51
C TYR A 36 4.05 1.22 32.30
N PRO A 37 5.08 0.51 31.78
CA PRO A 37 6.33 0.10 32.44
C PRO A 37 7.45 1.15 32.47
N PHE A 38 7.26 2.30 31.83
CA PHE A 38 8.20 3.42 31.88
C PHE A 38 8.10 4.15 33.22
N GLY A 39 9.21 4.74 33.66
CA GLY A 39 9.22 5.46 34.92
C GLY A 39 10.43 6.35 35.13
N ILE A 40 10.22 7.36 35.98
CA ILE A 40 11.22 8.32 36.41
C ILE A 40 11.61 8.02 37.86
N GLY A 41 12.90 8.16 38.18
CA GLY A 41 13.39 8.05 39.54
C GLY A 41 13.88 6.64 39.93
N PRO A 42 13.49 6.11 41.11
CA PRO A 42 14.08 4.89 41.67
C PRO A 42 13.62 3.61 40.95
N ALA A 43 14.38 2.53 41.10
CA ALA A 43 14.16 1.25 40.39
C ALA A 43 12.78 0.61 40.56
N ARG A 44 12.02 1.00 41.59
CA ARG A 44 10.64 0.55 41.79
C ARG A 44 9.62 1.17 40.81
N CYS A 45 9.99 2.23 40.10
CA CYS A 45 9.06 3.03 39.30
C CYS A 45 9.00 2.66 37.82
N TYR A 46 9.90 1.79 37.37
CA TYR A 46 9.97 1.28 36.00
C TYR A 46 10.22 -0.24 36.05
N HIS A 47 9.86 -0.96 34.98
CA HIS A 47 9.95 -2.42 35.00
C HIS A 47 11.40 -2.94 34.96
N SER A 48 12.21 -2.44 34.03
CA SER A 48 13.62 -2.82 33.88
C SER A 48 14.46 -1.61 33.49
N ARG A 49 15.80 -1.72 33.55
CA ARG A 49 16.70 -0.60 33.24
C ARG A 49 16.45 0.04 31.87
N GLY A 50 16.01 -0.74 30.89
CA GLY A 50 15.64 -0.23 29.57
C GLY A 50 14.48 0.76 29.59
N PHE A 51 13.52 0.60 30.50
CA PHE A 51 12.33 1.46 30.65
C PHE A 51 12.54 2.69 31.56
N LYS A 52 13.77 2.90 32.04
CA LYS A 52 14.10 4.07 32.87
C LYS A 52 14.18 5.32 31.99
N LEU A 53 13.47 6.37 32.38
CA LEU A 53 13.53 7.69 31.76
C LEU A 53 14.10 8.73 32.73
N THR A 54 14.69 9.78 32.19
CA THR A 54 15.28 10.88 32.97
C THR A 54 14.56 12.18 32.67
N CYS A 55 13.95 12.79 33.69
CA CYS A 55 13.32 14.10 33.57
C CYS A 55 14.32 15.19 33.98
N VAL A 56 14.69 16.07 33.04
CA VAL A 56 15.66 17.15 33.28
C VAL A 56 14.92 18.49 33.33
N GLY A 57 15.01 19.18 34.47
CA GLY A 57 14.49 20.54 34.66
C GLY A 57 15.56 21.60 34.41
N HIS A 58 15.22 22.67 33.67
CA HIS A 58 16.15 23.78 33.39
C HIS A 58 15.65 25.08 34.06
N GLY A 59 15.89 25.22 35.38
CA GLY A 59 15.60 26.47 36.11
C GLY A 59 14.17 26.99 35.97
N SER A 60 13.89 28.17 36.54
CA SER A 60 12.54 28.73 36.72
C SER A 60 11.81 29.20 35.45
N SER A 61 12.31 28.94 34.23
CA SER A 61 11.74 29.47 32.98
C SER A 61 11.54 28.46 31.82
N LYS A 62 11.93 27.18 31.95
CA LYS A 62 11.77 26.19 30.87
C LYS A 62 10.99 24.95 31.32
N ILE A 63 10.09 24.48 30.45
CA ILE A 63 9.34 23.22 30.61
C ILE A 63 10.35 22.05 30.71
N PRO A 64 10.24 21.16 31.72
CA PRO A 64 11.10 19.98 31.85
C PRO A 64 11.05 19.08 30.62
N ARG A 65 12.20 18.49 30.24
CA ARG A 65 12.31 17.57 29.10
C ARG A 65 12.51 16.15 29.59
N LEU A 66 11.82 15.21 28.95
CA LEU A 66 11.96 13.79 29.20
C LEU A 66 12.98 13.19 28.23
N LEU A 67 13.99 12.50 28.76
CA LEU A 67 15.07 11.92 28.00
C LEU A 67 15.06 10.39 28.13
N LEU A 68 15.41 9.71 27.03
CA LEU A 68 15.61 8.27 27.00
C LEU A 68 16.99 7.93 27.62
N GLY A 69 17.01 7.03 28.61
CA GLY A 69 18.26 6.57 29.26
C GLY A 69 18.68 7.39 30.49
N ASP A 70 19.95 7.22 30.91
CA ASP A 70 20.52 7.78 32.15
C ASP A 70 21.06 9.21 32.03
N GLY A 71 20.88 9.85 30.86
CA GLY A 71 21.33 11.21 30.61
C GLY A 71 22.82 11.36 30.27
N SER A 72 23.58 10.26 30.12
CA SER A 72 25.03 10.35 29.88
C SER A 72 25.46 10.41 28.41
N VAL A 73 24.69 9.90 27.43
CA VAL A 73 25.11 9.88 26.01
C VAL A 73 23.91 9.96 25.04
N SER A 74 23.94 10.95 24.12
CA SER A 74 23.05 11.14 22.93
C SER A 74 21.54 11.14 23.22
N ALA A 75 21.05 12.28 23.70
CA ALA A 75 19.72 12.48 24.27
C ALA A 75 18.59 12.55 23.23
N PHE A 76 18.00 11.41 22.91
CA PHE A 76 16.66 11.37 22.34
C PHE A 76 15.67 11.94 23.36
N GLU A 77 15.00 13.04 23.00
CA GLU A 77 13.95 13.65 23.82
C GLU A 77 12.65 12.91 23.56
N VAL A 78 12.08 12.28 24.58
CA VAL A 78 10.79 11.60 24.49
C VAL A 78 9.69 12.64 24.51
N VAL A 79 8.82 12.64 23.49
CA VAL A 79 7.71 13.59 23.38
C VAL A 79 6.35 12.92 23.52
N ASP A 80 6.25 11.61 23.23
CA ASP A 80 5.02 10.85 23.42
C ASP A 80 5.30 9.35 23.62
N ILE A 81 4.45 8.69 24.41
CA ILE A 81 4.52 7.25 24.71
C ILE A 81 3.11 6.68 24.59
N THR A 82 2.92 5.70 23.70
CA THR A 82 1.63 5.02 23.52
C THR A 82 1.71 3.55 23.95
N LEU A 83 0.73 3.13 24.74
CA LEU A 83 0.59 1.72 25.16
C LEU A 83 -0.23 0.89 24.16
N GLU A 84 -1.20 1.51 23.46
CA GLU A 84 -2.12 0.83 22.53
C GLU A 84 -1.39 0.25 21.31
N ASN A 85 -0.45 1.02 20.76
CA ASN A 85 0.32 0.67 19.57
C ASN A 85 1.79 0.35 19.88
N ASN A 86 2.17 0.34 21.16
CA ASN A 86 3.52 0.06 21.62
C ASN A 86 4.60 0.91 20.92
N THR A 87 4.30 2.20 20.72
CA THR A 87 5.24 3.16 20.11
C THR A 87 5.70 4.22 21.09
N MET A 88 6.90 4.75 20.83
CA MET A 88 7.46 5.91 21.50
C MET A 88 7.95 6.90 20.45
N ARG A 89 7.46 8.14 20.51
CA ARG A 89 7.94 9.23 19.66
C ARG A 89 9.07 9.96 20.36
N VAL A 90 10.22 10.00 19.72
CA VAL A 90 11.42 10.67 20.22
C VAL A 90 11.91 11.73 19.24
N ILE A 91 12.61 12.74 19.73
CA ILE A 91 13.27 13.76 18.92
C ILE A 91 14.77 13.52 18.99
N SER A 92 15.39 13.29 17.83
CA SER A 92 16.82 13.38 17.65
C SER A 92 17.22 14.85 17.52
N HIS A 93 18.16 15.30 18.36
CA HIS A 93 18.69 16.67 18.31
C HIS A 93 20.01 16.68 17.52
N GLY A 94 20.04 17.41 16.40
CA GLY A 94 21.21 17.61 15.55
C GLY A 94 21.25 16.72 14.29
N LEU A 95 21.74 17.24 13.16
CA LEU A 95 22.00 16.51 11.91
C LEU A 95 23.16 15.49 12.02
N ARG A 96 23.86 15.42 13.16
CA ARG A 96 24.82 14.34 13.45
C ARG A 96 24.14 13.07 13.96
N ALA A 97 22.90 12.78 13.53
CA ALA A 97 22.23 11.53 13.85
C ALA A 97 23.03 10.30 13.35
N ILE A 98 23.90 10.53 12.37
CA ILE A 98 24.83 9.54 11.82
C ILE A 98 26.20 10.22 11.82
N ASN A 99 27.10 9.80 12.71
CA ASN A 99 28.46 10.32 12.73
C ASN A 99 29.18 9.81 11.49
N MET A 100 29.30 10.64 10.46
CA MET A 100 29.95 10.28 9.20
C MET A 100 31.45 10.59 9.31
N SER A 101 32.29 9.57 9.13
CA SER A 101 33.75 9.71 9.02
C SER A 101 34.23 8.97 7.76
N GLY A 102 34.81 9.70 6.80
CA GLY A 102 35.39 9.07 5.60
C GLY A 102 34.40 8.39 4.65
N GLY A 103 33.13 8.86 4.61
CA GLY A 103 32.10 8.34 3.70
C GLY A 103 31.25 7.20 4.28
N SER A 104 31.49 6.77 5.51
CA SER A 104 30.61 5.86 6.24
C SER A 104 30.27 6.40 7.62
N GLY A 105 29.16 5.95 8.17
CA GLY A 105 28.71 6.33 9.50
C GLY A 105 27.76 5.31 10.10
N ARG A 106 27.26 5.61 11.29
CA ARG A 106 26.37 4.72 12.02
C ARG A 106 25.25 5.50 12.67
N TRP A 107 24.02 5.04 12.44
CA TRP A 107 22.85 5.43 13.21
C TRP A 107 22.65 4.39 14.33
N SER A 108 22.50 4.81 15.57
CA SER A 108 22.21 3.90 16.67
C SER A 108 21.36 4.54 17.76
N LEU A 109 20.53 3.73 18.42
CA LEU A 109 19.91 4.07 19.70
C LEU A 109 20.95 4.00 20.83
N GLY A 110 21.97 4.88 20.80
CA GLY A 110 23.00 4.98 21.83
C GLY A 110 23.92 3.75 21.97
N ASP A 111 24.89 3.85 22.86
CA ASP A 111 25.91 2.82 23.08
C ASP A 111 25.34 1.67 23.94
N THR A 112 25.54 0.42 23.48
CA THR A 112 25.04 -0.83 24.09
C THR A 112 25.45 -1.08 25.55
N LYS A 113 26.30 -0.22 26.12
CA LYS A 113 26.77 -0.29 27.51
C LYS A 113 25.76 0.20 28.54
N THR A 114 24.76 1.00 28.17
CA THR A 114 23.70 1.48 29.09
C THR A 114 22.62 0.44 29.37
N VAL A 115 22.54 -0.61 28.53
CA VAL A 115 21.56 -1.71 28.65
C VAL A 115 22.05 -2.81 29.61
N GLY A 116 23.31 -2.74 30.05
CA GLY A 116 23.92 -3.79 30.87
C GLY A 116 24.32 -4.99 30.01
N VAL A 117 25.47 -5.58 30.33
CA VAL A 117 25.97 -6.78 29.67
C VAL A 117 24.89 -7.88 29.76
N GLY A 118 24.34 -8.28 28.60
CA GLY A 118 23.39 -9.39 28.49
C GLY A 118 21.90 -9.04 28.34
N ALA A 119 21.50 -7.78 28.23
CA ALA A 119 20.10 -7.41 27.95
C ALA A 119 19.92 -6.81 26.55
N VAL A 120 18.94 -7.32 25.80
CA VAL A 120 18.52 -6.77 24.50
C VAL A 120 17.77 -5.45 24.75
N PRO A 121 18.05 -4.36 24.01
CA PRO A 121 17.32 -3.11 24.16
C PRO A 121 15.81 -3.37 23.93
N PRO A 122 14.90 -2.83 24.77
CA PRO A 122 13.47 -3.01 24.56
C PRO A 122 12.93 -2.14 23.42
N TYR A 123 13.80 -1.53 22.61
CA TYR A 123 13.46 -0.54 21.59
C TYR A 123 14.05 -0.96 20.25
N SER A 124 13.32 -0.71 19.17
CA SER A 124 13.82 -0.80 17.80
C SER A 124 13.21 0.32 16.95
N LEU A 125 13.90 0.71 15.89
CA LEU A 125 13.31 1.63 14.92
C LEU A 125 12.10 0.96 14.27
N ASN A 126 10.96 1.66 14.20
CA ASN A 126 9.78 1.14 13.50
C ASN A 126 9.90 1.41 11.99
N PRO A 127 10.11 0.38 11.13
CA PRO A 127 10.33 0.57 9.69
C PRO A 127 9.10 1.12 8.95
N LEU A 128 7.90 0.91 9.48
CA LEU A 128 6.65 1.34 8.84
C LEU A 128 6.33 2.81 9.12
N LEU A 129 6.85 3.36 10.21
CA LEU A 129 6.56 4.72 10.68
C LEU A 129 7.75 5.68 10.54
N ASN A 130 8.88 5.20 9.99
CA ASN A 130 10.04 6.03 9.68
C ASN A 130 10.49 5.85 8.23
N GLU A 131 11.06 6.90 7.67
CA GLU A 131 11.65 6.97 6.34
C GLU A 131 13.13 7.33 6.41
N PHE A 132 13.87 6.92 5.39
CA PHE A 132 15.27 7.24 5.16
C PHE A 132 15.37 8.40 4.18
N ILE A 133 16.08 9.46 4.56
CA ILE A 133 16.15 10.71 3.81
C ILE A 133 17.60 11.04 3.53
N LEU A 134 17.89 11.41 2.29
CA LEU A 134 19.18 11.90 1.82
C LEU A 134 19.00 13.31 1.26
N THR A 135 19.84 14.24 1.65
CA THR A 135 19.97 15.56 1.01
C THR A 135 21.40 15.72 0.53
N GLY A 136 21.60 16.33 -0.63
CA GLY A 136 22.90 16.47 -1.29
C GLY A 136 22.79 16.25 -2.80
N CYS A 137 23.80 16.66 -3.55
CA CYS A 137 23.87 16.48 -5.00
C CYS A 137 24.83 15.37 -5.39
N ASN A 138 24.49 14.63 -6.45
CA ASN A 138 25.31 13.57 -7.05
C ASN A 138 25.86 12.60 -5.99
N VAL A 139 24.98 12.16 -5.10
CA VAL A 139 25.34 11.32 -3.95
C VAL A 139 24.30 10.25 -3.73
N GLN A 140 24.77 9.07 -3.35
CA GLN A 140 23.98 7.93 -2.94
C GLN A 140 24.28 7.61 -1.49
N ALA A 141 23.24 7.32 -0.72
CA ALA A 141 23.31 6.80 0.64
C ALA A 141 22.67 5.42 0.72
N THR A 142 23.33 4.53 1.43
CA THR A 142 22.92 3.15 1.61
C THR A 142 22.79 2.87 3.10
N LEU A 143 21.64 2.36 3.53
CA LEU A 143 21.36 1.97 4.90
C LEU A 143 21.54 0.45 5.03
N VAL A 144 22.44 0.03 5.92
CA VAL A 144 22.84 -1.38 6.11
C VAL A 144 22.48 -1.82 7.53
N GLY A 145 21.76 -2.93 7.67
CA GLY A 145 21.41 -3.53 8.96
C GLY A 145 21.91 -4.97 9.03
N ASN A 146 22.70 -5.30 10.07
CA ASN A 146 23.29 -6.63 10.28
C ASN A 146 23.99 -7.23 9.04
N GLY A 147 24.66 -6.38 8.25
CA GLY A 147 25.39 -6.78 7.04
C GLY A 147 24.56 -6.85 5.75
N SER A 148 23.25 -6.61 5.82
CA SER A 148 22.35 -6.61 4.66
C SER A 148 21.85 -5.21 4.31
N LEU A 149 21.57 -4.98 3.02
CA LEU A 149 20.93 -3.75 2.55
C LEU A 149 19.50 -3.63 3.11
N VAL A 150 19.23 -2.55 3.83
CA VAL A 150 17.92 -2.25 4.44
C VAL A 150 17.19 -1.15 3.67
N SER A 151 17.91 -0.16 3.18
CA SER A 151 17.35 0.92 2.36
C SER A 151 18.44 1.59 1.54
N GLY A 152 18.04 2.36 0.52
CA GLY A 152 18.95 3.12 -0.32
C GLY A 152 18.26 4.36 -0.87
N CYS A 153 19.03 5.42 -1.05
CA CYS A 153 18.58 6.67 -1.63
C CYS A 153 19.69 7.27 -2.48
N ALA A 154 19.36 7.85 -3.63
CA ALA A 154 20.31 8.58 -4.45
C ALA A 154 19.68 9.89 -4.92
N SER A 155 20.47 10.96 -4.91
CA SER A 155 20.08 12.26 -5.41
C SER A 155 21.07 12.75 -6.46
N PHE A 156 20.54 13.40 -7.49
CA PHE A 156 21.26 13.79 -8.70
C PHE A 156 20.97 15.25 -9.02
N CYS A 157 22.01 15.99 -9.39
CA CYS A 157 21.92 17.41 -9.76
C CYS A 157 22.71 17.65 -11.05
N ALA A 158 22.22 18.56 -11.88
CA ALA A 158 22.93 18.99 -13.07
C ALA A 158 24.16 19.85 -12.68
N ALA A 159 25.32 19.54 -13.25
CA ALA A 159 26.45 20.46 -13.24
C ALA A 159 26.20 21.49 -14.34
N ASP A 160 25.78 22.70 -13.97
CA ASP A 160 25.75 23.81 -14.92
C ASP A 160 27.21 24.07 -15.34
N GLY A 161 27.47 24.15 -16.64
CA GLY A 161 28.81 24.21 -17.25
C GLY A 161 29.67 25.44 -16.91
N HIS A 162 29.37 26.16 -15.83
CA HIS A 162 30.24 27.13 -15.21
C HIS A 162 31.00 26.42 -14.10
N GLY A 163 32.30 26.24 -14.28
CA GLY A 163 33.21 25.60 -13.33
C GLY A 163 33.42 26.37 -12.02
N ASP A 164 32.35 26.90 -11.45
CA ASP A 164 32.32 27.46 -10.11
C ASP A 164 31.35 26.59 -9.30
N GLY A 165 31.82 26.01 -8.20
CA GLY A 165 31.11 25.02 -7.37
C GLY A 165 29.92 25.58 -6.60
N ALA A 166 29.07 26.39 -7.23
CA ALA A 166 27.90 27.01 -6.64
C ALA A 166 26.65 26.16 -6.93
N ILE A 167 26.37 25.18 -6.07
CA ILE A 167 25.16 24.35 -6.08
C ILE A 167 23.88 25.16 -5.74
N TYR A 168 23.93 26.48 -5.59
CA TYR A 168 22.83 27.22 -4.94
C TYR A 168 22.42 28.58 -5.50
N ASP A 169 22.88 28.98 -6.69
CA ASP A 169 22.57 30.34 -7.16
C ASP A 169 22.13 30.40 -8.62
N GLN A 170 20.84 30.08 -8.86
CA GLN A 170 19.92 30.89 -9.67
C GLN A 170 18.55 30.21 -9.76
N ALA A 171 17.72 30.41 -8.73
CA ALA A 171 16.28 30.17 -8.83
C ALA A 171 15.59 31.49 -9.19
N THR A 172 15.73 31.93 -10.45
CA THR A 172 14.76 32.88 -11.00
C THR A 172 13.45 32.13 -11.22
N SER A 173 12.40 32.62 -10.57
CA SER A 173 10.99 32.25 -10.70
C SER A 173 10.64 31.55 -12.03
N ASN A 174 10.11 30.32 -11.93
CA ASN A 174 9.43 29.51 -12.95
C ASN A 174 10.14 28.24 -13.52
N ALA A 175 11.00 27.56 -12.76
CA ALA A 175 11.46 26.20 -13.13
C ALA A 175 11.61 25.26 -11.91
N ASN A 176 10.66 24.34 -11.72
CA ASN A 176 10.58 23.40 -10.60
C ASN A 176 11.38 22.09 -10.84
N SER A 177 12.72 22.11 -10.99
CA SER A 177 13.46 20.84 -11.18
C SER A 177 14.94 20.82 -10.76
N HIS A 178 15.31 21.38 -9.60
CA HIS A 178 16.71 21.36 -9.14
C HIS A 178 16.91 20.94 -7.68
N ILE A 179 16.07 20.04 -7.12
CA ILE A 179 16.15 19.75 -5.68
C ILE A 179 16.95 18.46 -5.40
N GLY A 180 18.16 18.64 -4.87
CA GLY A 180 19.08 17.58 -4.44
C GLY A 180 18.69 16.92 -3.11
N TRP A 181 17.63 16.12 -3.11
CA TRP A 181 17.31 15.18 -2.03
C TRP A 181 16.62 13.91 -2.55
N CYS A 182 16.45 12.93 -1.66
CA CYS A 182 15.79 11.64 -1.91
C CYS A 182 15.17 11.13 -0.61
N GLN A 183 14.04 10.41 -0.72
CA GLN A 183 13.39 9.69 0.38
C GLN A 183 13.16 8.22 -0.01
N SER A 184 13.29 7.29 0.93
CA SER A 184 12.98 5.88 0.74
C SER A 184 12.50 5.20 2.03
N SER A 185 11.79 4.09 1.88
CA SER A 185 11.27 3.31 3.02
C SER A 185 12.36 2.43 3.64
N ILE A 186 12.24 2.18 4.94
CA ILE A 186 13.16 1.32 5.70
C ILE A 186 12.56 -0.09 5.74
N GLN A 187 13.29 -1.10 5.28
CA GLN A 187 12.72 -2.45 5.10
C GLN A 187 12.82 -3.36 6.31
N ALA A 188 13.60 -2.99 7.34
CA ALA A 188 13.85 -3.85 8.49
C ALA A 188 14.04 -3.03 9.76
N ALA A 189 13.46 -3.48 10.87
CA ALA A 189 13.66 -2.91 12.20
C ALA A 189 15.05 -3.28 12.75
N SER A 190 15.73 -2.33 13.38
CA SER A 190 17.01 -2.55 14.05
C SER A 190 17.23 -1.50 15.15
N THR A 191 18.14 -1.80 16.07
CA THR A 191 18.66 -0.87 17.08
C THR A 191 19.81 -0.01 16.54
N SER A 192 20.44 -0.46 15.45
CA SER A 192 21.49 0.29 14.77
C SER A 192 21.57 -0.05 13.28
N TYR A 193 21.94 0.93 12.47
CA TYR A 193 22.21 0.78 11.05
C TYR A 193 23.57 1.38 10.73
N GLY A 194 24.33 0.70 9.87
CA GLY A 194 25.43 1.31 9.14
C GLY A 194 24.88 2.19 8.02
N VAL A 195 25.58 3.28 7.72
CA VAL A 195 25.30 4.15 6.59
C VAL A 195 26.54 4.28 5.74
N GLU A 196 26.39 4.08 4.45
CA GLU A 196 27.47 4.22 3.48
C GLU A 196 27.06 5.29 2.46
N LEU A 197 27.91 6.30 2.29
CA LEU A 197 27.78 7.33 1.27
C LEU A 197 28.71 7.04 0.11
N LYS A 198 28.19 7.21 -1.10
CA LYS A 198 28.92 7.11 -2.35
C LYS A 198 28.65 8.36 -3.19
N LEU A 199 29.69 9.14 -3.46
CA LEU A 199 29.64 10.19 -4.47
C LEU A 199 29.54 9.55 -5.86
N LEU A 200 28.70 10.13 -6.71
CA LEU A 200 28.41 9.64 -8.05
C LEU A 200 29.21 10.39 -9.13
N ASP A 201 29.86 11.51 -8.77
CA ASP A 201 30.78 12.24 -9.63
C ASP A 201 32.24 11.83 -9.38
N ILE A 202 32.95 11.45 -10.45
CA ILE A 202 34.32 10.88 -10.40
C ILE A 202 35.40 11.97 -10.49
N SER A 203 35.03 13.23 -10.79
CA SER A 203 35.94 14.34 -11.08
C SER A 203 36.16 15.32 -9.92
N LEU A 204 35.46 15.18 -8.78
CA LEU A 204 35.66 16.04 -7.61
C LEU A 204 36.61 15.39 -6.59
N PRO A 205 37.48 16.17 -5.93
CA PRO A 205 38.47 15.65 -4.99
C PRO A 205 37.80 14.93 -3.81
N LYS A 206 38.55 13.99 -3.21
CA LYS A 206 38.13 13.21 -2.03
C LYS A 206 37.46 14.10 -0.98
N VAL A 207 36.44 13.53 -0.32
CA VAL A 207 35.56 14.05 0.75
C VAL A 207 36.26 14.89 1.84
N SER A 208 37.58 14.91 1.92
CA SER A 208 38.33 15.68 2.90
C SER A 208 38.43 17.19 2.64
N ASP A 209 38.05 17.72 1.46
CA ASP A 209 38.38 19.12 1.11
C ASP A 209 37.23 19.96 0.51
N VAL A 210 35.99 19.46 0.48
CA VAL A 210 34.84 20.25 0.02
C VAL A 210 33.66 20.02 0.97
N ASP A 211 33.27 21.08 1.70
CA ASP A 211 32.05 21.16 2.52
C ASP A 211 30.79 21.11 1.63
N LEU A 212 30.54 19.98 0.98
CA LEU A 212 29.25 19.67 0.35
C LEU A 212 28.28 19.22 1.47
N PRO A 213 27.12 19.87 1.66
CA PRO A 213 26.22 19.54 2.76
C PRO A 213 25.37 18.31 2.42
N VAL A 214 26.00 17.15 2.42
CA VAL A 214 25.28 15.87 2.36
C VAL A 214 24.76 15.55 3.76
N ASN A 215 23.44 15.43 3.90
CA ASN A 215 22.83 15.00 5.16
C ASN A 215 22.05 13.71 4.96
N VAL A 216 22.23 12.79 5.91
CA VAL A 216 21.50 11.53 5.98
C VAL A 216 20.67 11.53 7.25
N LEU A 217 19.38 11.27 7.09
CA LEU A 217 18.39 11.39 8.14
C LEU A 217 17.49 10.16 8.18
N ILE A 218 17.03 9.83 9.38
CA ILE A 218 15.91 8.92 9.62
C ILE A 218 14.87 9.74 10.37
N ALA A 219 13.66 9.81 9.83
CA ALA A 219 12.59 10.63 10.40
C ALA A 219 11.24 9.91 10.31
N GLU A 220 10.28 10.36 11.11
CA GLU A 220 8.87 9.98 10.99
C GLU A 220 8.34 10.28 9.58
N VAL A 221 7.59 9.34 9.02
CA VAL A 221 7.04 9.44 7.66
C VAL A 221 6.28 10.76 7.47
N GLY A 222 6.60 11.47 6.39
CA GLY A 222 5.99 12.76 6.04
C GLY A 222 6.53 13.97 6.81
N TRP A 223 7.42 13.80 7.79
CA TRP A 223 8.02 14.94 8.50
C TRP A 223 8.79 15.88 7.56
N PHE A 224 9.51 15.31 6.59
CA PHE A 224 10.32 16.09 5.64
C PHE A 224 9.44 16.84 4.61
N ASP A 225 8.26 16.30 4.28
CA ASP A 225 7.32 16.91 3.34
C ASP A 225 6.60 18.15 3.91
N PHE A 226 6.47 18.23 5.24
CA PHE A 226 5.54 19.14 5.91
C PHE A 226 6.05 20.58 6.12
N GLY A 227 7.30 20.91 5.76
CA GLY A 227 7.78 22.26 6.08
C GLY A 227 9.21 22.65 5.71
N GLN A 228 9.71 22.29 4.53
CA GLN A 228 11.01 22.83 4.09
C GLN A 228 10.92 23.55 2.74
N THR A 229 11.11 24.86 2.80
CA THR A 229 11.40 25.72 1.65
C THR A 229 12.86 25.55 1.21
N LEU A 230 13.21 26.03 0.01
CA LEU A 230 14.60 26.00 -0.49
C LEU A 230 15.58 26.71 0.47
N ASP A 231 15.10 27.71 1.23
CA ASP A 231 15.87 28.39 2.26
C ASP A 231 16.13 27.51 3.49
N ASP A 232 15.17 26.66 3.86
CA ASP A 232 15.34 25.69 4.96
C ASP A 232 16.38 24.61 4.60
N LEU A 233 16.46 24.18 3.34
CA LEU A 233 17.49 23.26 2.84
C LEU A 233 18.91 23.88 2.85
N LYS A 234 19.03 25.18 2.51
CA LYS A 234 20.30 25.94 2.62
C LYS A 234 20.70 26.16 4.08
N ASP A 235 19.73 26.34 4.96
CA ASP A 235 19.96 26.52 6.39
C ASP A 235 20.21 25.21 7.14
N LEU A 236 19.76 24.05 6.65
CA LEU A 236 20.02 22.74 7.25
C LEU A 236 21.52 22.47 7.40
N SER A 237 22.31 22.78 6.37
CA SER A 237 23.78 22.71 6.43
C SER A 237 24.36 23.56 7.57
N ARG A 238 23.87 24.79 7.73
CA ARG A 238 24.41 25.79 8.67
C ARG A 238 23.84 25.71 10.09
N LYS A 239 22.64 25.15 10.25
CA LYS A 239 21.89 25.00 11.52
C LYS A 239 21.73 23.53 11.93
N ALA A 240 22.52 22.65 11.34
CA ALA A 240 22.61 21.21 11.62
C ALA A 240 22.39 20.85 13.09
N ASP A 241 23.09 21.52 14.00
CA ASP A 241 23.07 21.24 15.44
C ASP A 241 21.78 21.64 16.16
N ARG A 242 20.82 22.29 15.48
CA ARG A 242 19.54 22.76 16.04
C ARG A 242 18.32 22.03 15.50
N LEU A 243 18.49 21.12 14.54
CA LEU A 243 17.38 20.41 13.92
C LEU A 243 16.78 19.38 14.88
N ARG A 244 15.45 19.37 14.97
CA ARG A 244 14.65 18.45 15.79
C ARG A 244 13.97 17.45 14.88
N VAL A 245 14.55 16.27 14.74
CA VAL A 245 14.05 15.23 13.84
C VAL A 245 13.23 14.22 14.63
N PRO A 246 11.91 14.11 14.42
CA PRO A 246 11.10 13.12 15.08
C PRO A 246 11.37 11.73 14.53
N VAL A 247 11.44 10.74 15.41
CA VAL A 247 11.67 9.33 15.11
C VAL A 247 10.69 8.50 15.94
N ILE A 248 10.09 7.48 15.33
CA ILE A 248 9.16 6.56 15.98
C ILE A 248 9.85 5.24 16.32
N LEU A 249 9.89 4.89 17.60
CA LEU A 249 10.43 3.64 18.10
C LEU A 249 9.29 2.68 18.42
N GLY A 250 9.45 1.40 18.06
CA GLY A 250 8.66 0.30 18.61
C GLY A 250 9.29 -0.18 19.91
N TRP A 251 8.49 -0.63 20.86
CA TRP A 251 9.01 -1.16 22.13
C TRP A 251 8.30 -2.43 22.61
N GLY A 252 9.04 -3.29 23.33
CA GLY A 252 8.53 -4.55 23.84
C GLY A 252 9.45 -5.21 24.86
N PHE A 253 8.96 -6.26 25.52
CA PHE A 253 9.72 -7.03 26.50
C PHE A 253 10.48 -8.16 25.81
N ALA A 254 11.82 -8.10 25.87
CA ALA A 254 12.68 -9.17 25.35
C ALA A 254 12.60 -10.43 26.25
N HIS A 255 12.55 -11.62 25.65
CA HIS A 255 12.57 -12.89 26.38
C HIS A 255 13.50 -13.90 25.69
N GLY A 256 14.60 -14.25 26.38
CA GLY A 256 15.47 -15.40 26.10
C GLY A 256 16.25 -15.39 24.78
N ALA A 257 17.59 -15.44 24.85
CA ALA A 257 18.46 -15.65 23.69
C ALA A 257 18.51 -17.12 23.19
N SER A 258 17.61 -17.99 23.67
CA SER A 258 17.64 -19.43 23.43
C SER A 258 16.23 -20.03 23.44
N ALA A 259 15.39 -19.63 22.50
CA ALA A 259 14.21 -20.40 22.13
C ALA A 259 14.38 -20.82 20.67
N ASN A 260 14.52 -22.13 20.45
CA ASN A 260 14.57 -22.74 19.12
C ASN A 260 13.38 -22.27 18.30
N TYR A 261 13.67 -21.46 17.29
CA TYR A 261 12.75 -20.75 16.44
C TYR A 261 12.04 -21.72 15.49
N PHE A 262 11.04 -22.44 15.96
CA PHE A 262 9.97 -23.09 15.18
C PHE A 262 9.05 -23.79 16.18
N LYS A 263 8.00 -23.13 16.73
CA LYS A 263 6.68 -23.75 17.02
C LYS A 263 5.61 -23.00 17.86
N SER A 264 5.79 -21.80 18.41
CA SER A 264 4.66 -21.16 19.14
C SER A 264 4.33 -19.76 18.66
N PHE A 265 3.11 -19.59 18.15
CA PHE A 265 2.47 -18.31 17.78
C PHE A 265 1.82 -17.60 18.97
N GLU A 266 2.11 -18.04 20.20
CA GLU A 266 1.50 -17.56 21.43
C GLU A 266 2.58 -17.12 22.44
N CYS A 267 2.28 -16.07 23.19
CA CYS A 267 3.14 -15.55 24.25
C CYS A 267 3.31 -16.61 25.35
N PRO A 268 4.54 -16.97 25.75
CA PRO A 268 4.76 -17.94 26.82
C PRO A 268 4.02 -17.53 28.11
N ASP A 269 3.33 -18.47 28.75
CA ASP A 269 2.49 -18.16 29.90
C ASP A 269 3.26 -17.52 31.08
N ASP A 270 4.53 -17.87 31.25
CA ASP A 270 5.42 -17.27 32.24
C ASP A 270 5.70 -15.79 31.92
N VAL A 271 5.92 -15.46 30.65
CA VAL A 271 6.05 -14.07 30.17
C VAL A 271 4.74 -13.34 30.38
N ALA A 272 3.63 -13.86 29.89
CA ALA A 272 2.31 -13.24 29.99
C ALA A 272 1.95 -12.91 31.45
N ARG A 273 2.17 -13.85 32.39
CA ARG A 273 1.97 -13.62 33.84
C ARG A 273 2.95 -12.60 34.43
N SER A 274 4.17 -12.54 33.89
CA SER A 274 5.20 -11.60 34.35
C SER A 274 4.89 -10.17 33.94
N ILE A 275 4.44 -9.93 32.70
CA ILE A 275 4.25 -8.57 32.17
C ILE A 275 2.80 -8.06 32.23
N CYS A 276 1.78 -8.89 32.01
CA CYS A 276 0.38 -8.47 31.99
C CYS A 276 -0.22 -8.64 33.39
N LYS A 277 -0.48 -7.53 34.10
CA LYS A 277 -0.95 -7.55 35.50
C LYS A 277 -2.44 -7.30 35.63
N SER A 278 -3.07 -6.75 34.60
CA SER A 278 -4.51 -6.49 34.60
C SER A 278 -5.30 -7.75 34.23
N ALA A 279 -6.38 -8.04 34.96
CA ALA A 279 -7.22 -9.21 34.68
C ALA A 279 -7.92 -9.14 33.30
N ASN A 280 -8.14 -7.93 32.78
CA ASN A 280 -8.74 -7.71 31.46
C ASN A 280 -7.69 -7.29 30.42
N SER A 281 -6.57 -8.02 30.38
CA SER A 281 -5.51 -7.82 29.40
C SER A 281 -5.02 -9.15 28.83
N TYR A 282 -4.43 -9.09 27.64
CA TYR A 282 -3.83 -10.22 26.96
C TYR A 282 -2.42 -9.88 26.48
N CYS A 283 -1.56 -10.90 26.40
CA CYS A 283 -0.19 -10.74 25.89
C CYS A 283 -0.18 -10.86 24.36
N ARG A 284 0.60 -10.01 23.69
CA ARG A 284 0.76 -9.99 22.23
C ARG A 284 2.23 -10.16 21.86
N ASP A 285 2.48 -10.90 20.78
CA ASP A 285 3.79 -11.01 20.15
C ASP A 285 3.95 -9.92 19.08
N GLU A 286 4.92 -9.02 19.26
CA GLU A 286 5.20 -7.90 18.36
C GLU A 286 6.01 -8.31 17.12
N SER A 287 6.45 -9.57 17.01
CA SER A 287 7.11 -10.10 15.81
C SER A 287 6.16 -10.35 14.62
N MET A 288 4.84 -10.34 14.87
CA MET A 288 3.79 -10.64 13.90
C MET A 288 3.43 -9.48 12.94
N GLY A 289 4.07 -8.32 13.08
CA GLY A 289 3.77 -7.11 12.27
C GLY A 289 4.81 -6.74 11.21
N ILE A 290 5.95 -7.43 11.14
CA ILE A 290 7.07 -7.08 10.24
C ILE A 290 7.35 -8.26 9.30
N PRO A 291 7.22 -8.09 7.97
CA PRO A 291 7.68 -9.11 7.04
C PRO A 291 9.20 -9.27 7.21
N ASN A 292 9.65 -10.49 7.52
CA ASN A 292 11.06 -10.90 7.67
C ASN A 292 11.71 -10.53 9.02
N PRO A 293 11.65 -11.40 10.05
CA PRO A 293 12.35 -11.20 11.32
C PRO A 293 13.82 -11.57 11.14
N VAL A 294 14.61 -10.66 10.55
CA VAL A 294 16.05 -10.83 10.40
C VAL A 294 16.75 -10.09 11.56
N PHE A 295 17.07 -10.87 12.59
CA PHE A 295 17.88 -10.61 13.80
C PHE A 295 17.25 -9.82 14.96
N GLY A 296 16.68 -10.57 15.91
CA GLY A 296 17.06 -10.44 17.33
C GLY A 296 16.27 -9.52 18.25
N VAL A 297 15.26 -8.77 17.78
CA VAL A 297 14.41 -7.96 18.67
C VAL A 297 12.92 -8.26 18.42
N GLY A 298 12.54 -9.53 18.54
CA GLY A 298 11.17 -9.91 18.85
C GLY A 298 10.88 -9.62 20.32
N GLY A 299 9.69 -9.11 20.62
CA GLY A 299 9.31 -8.71 21.97
C GLY A 299 7.83 -8.95 22.25
N TYR A 300 7.51 -9.13 23.52
CA TYR A 300 6.13 -9.31 23.99
C TYR A 300 5.59 -8.00 24.54
N SER A 301 4.29 -7.76 24.37
CA SER A 301 3.59 -6.61 24.92
C SER A 301 2.27 -7.05 25.57
N CYS A 302 1.60 -6.13 26.27
CA CYS A 302 0.28 -6.38 26.84
C CYS A 302 -0.71 -5.36 26.31
N GLN A 303 -1.91 -5.80 26.00
CA GLN A 303 -3.01 -4.95 25.56
C GLN A 303 -4.27 -5.21 26.39
N CYS A 304 -5.09 -4.17 26.57
CA CYS A 304 -6.39 -4.35 27.22
C CYS A 304 -7.34 -5.11 26.28
N ASN A 305 -8.24 -5.91 26.86
CA ASN A 305 -9.28 -6.60 26.11
C ASN A 305 -10.23 -5.59 25.45
N LYS A 306 -10.87 -5.98 24.34
CA LYS A 306 -11.88 -5.16 23.67
C LYS A 306 -12.97 -4.70 24.67
N GLY A 307 -13.25 -3.40 24.71
CA GLY A 307 -14.18 -2.79 25.66
C GLY A 307 -13.54 -2.30 26.97
N TYR A 308 -12.23 -2.47 27.13
CA TYR A 308 -11.45 -1.97 28.25
C TYR A 308 -10.37 -1.00 27.77
N GLU A 309 -10.12 0.05 28.55
CA GLU A 309 -9.08 1.05 28.30
C GLU A 309 -8.21 1.23 29.57
N GLY A 310 -6.96 1.62 29.39
CA GLY A 310 -6.05 1.96 30.49
C GLY A 310 -4.71 1.25 30.36
N ASN A 311 -4.12 0.88 31.50
CA ASN A 311 -2.76 0.35 31.55
C ASN A 311 -2.76 -1.16 31.87
N PRO A 312 -2.47 -2.05 30.89
CA PRO A 312 -2.49 -3.49 31.11
C PRO A 312 -1.36 -4.01 32.01
N TYR A 313 -0.31 -3.22 32.22
CA TYR A 313 0.85 -3.55 33.05
C TYR A 313 0.62 -3.31 34.55
N LEU A 314 -0.54 -2.76 34.93
CA LEU A 314 -0.92 -2.49 36.31
C LEU A 314 -2.09 -3.36 36.74
N THR A 315 -2.09 -3.80 38.00
CA THR A 315 -3.22 -4.55 38.58
C THR A 315 -4.47 -3.67 38.59
N GLY A 316 -5.53 -4.13 37.91
CA GLY A 316 -6.77 -3.34 37.73
C GLY A 316 -6.63 -2.14 36.80
N GLY A 317 -5.57 -2.07 35.99
CA GLY A 317 -5.29 -0.93 35.12
C GLY A 317 -6.11 -0.90 33.83
N CYS A 318 -6.61 -2.05 33.33
CA CYS A 318 -7.61 -2.07 32.26
C CYS A 318 -9.01 -1.96 32.87
N GLN A 319 -9.65 -0.81 32.70
CA GLN A 319 -10.97 -0.52 33.23
C GLN A 319 -12.00 -0.58 32.11
N HIS A 320 -13.20 -1.09 32.42
CA HIS A 320 -14.29 -1.11 31.46
C HIS A 320 -14.62 0.32 31.05
N ILE A 321 -14.78 0.56 29.75
CA ILE A 321 -15.22 1.85 29.24
C ILE A 321 -16.64 2.09 29.80
N LYS A 322 -16.76 2.90 30.86
CA LYS A 322 -18.07 3.27 31.40
C LYS A 322 -18.71 4.25 30.44
N GLU A 323 -19.85 3.89 29.87
CA GLU A 323 -20.76 4.89 29.30
C GLU A 323 -21.02 5.94 30.38
N ARG A 324 -20.78 7.22 30.05
CA ARG A 324 -20.87 8.33 31.01
C ARG A 324 -22.29 8.43 31.56
N ILE A 325 -22.46 8.19 32.86
CA ILE A 325 -23.74 8.37 33.57
C ILE A 325 -23.84 9.82 34.03
N CYS A 326 -24.80 10.56 33.49
CA CYS A 326 -25.17 11.91 33.95
C CYS A 326 -26.03 11.84 35.23
N PRO A 327 -26.02 12.88 36.09
CA PRO A 327 -26.94 12.98 37.23
C PRO A 327 -28.41 12.93 36.77
N ALA A 328 -29.29 12.37 37.60
CA ALA A 328 -30.71 12.27 37.31
C ALA A 328 -31.32 13.63 36.91
N GLY A 329 -32.00 13.67 35.76
CA GLY A 329 -32.58 14.89 35.18
C GLY A 329 -31.72 15.61 34.12
N THR A 330 -30.58 15.03 33.72
CA THR A 330 -29.73 15.56 32.63
C THR A 330 -29.36 14.49 31.61
N HIS A 331 -29.14 14.89 30.35
CA HIS A 331 -28.65 14.02 29.27
C HIS A 331 -27.30 14.50 28.72
N VAL A 332 -26.54 13.56 28.13
CA VAL A 332 -25.23 13.82 27.53
C VAL A 332 -25.39 14.65 26.26
N ASN A 333 -24.72 15.81 26.19
CA ASN A 333 -24.62 16.62 24.99
C ASN A 333 -23.15 16.82 24.61
N ASN A 334 -22.74 16.28 23.46
CA ASN A 334 -21.34 16.28 23.00
C ASN A 334 -20.87 17.63 22.41
N PHE A 335 -21.74 18.64 22.35
CA PHE A 335 -21.42 19.96 21.78
C PHE A 335 -21.03 21.02 22.82
N VAL A 336 -21.00 20.70 24.12
CA VAL A 336 -20.62 21.64 25.18
C VAL A 336 -19.43 21.09 25.98
N LEU A 337 -18.37 21.89 26.11
CA LEU A 337 -17.19 21.56 26.90
C LEU A 337 -17.58 21.49 28.40
N GLY A 338 -17.84 20.27 28.89
CA GLY A 338 -18.21 19.96 30.28
C GLY A 338 -19.71 19.81 30.60
N GLY A 339 -20.62 19.91 29.62
CA GLY A 339 -22.04 20.19 29.92
C GLY A 339 -23.01 19.00 29.91
N CYS A 340 -23.47 18.57 31.09
CA CYS A 340 -24.78 17.91 31.24
C CYS A 340 -25.89 18.97 31.09
N ALA A 341 -26.94 18.73 30.29
CA ALA A 341 -28.04 19.70 30.06
C ALA A 341 -29.33 19.32 30.82
N LYS A 342 -29.95 20.29 31.52
CA LYS A 342 -31.21 20.11 32.29
C LYS A 342 -32.45 20.17 31.39
N SER A 343 -33.41 19.28 31.65
CA SER A 343 -34.77 19.36 31.12
C SER A 343 -35.61 20.29 31.98
N THR A 344 -36.36 21.23 31.38
CA THR A 344 -37.33 22.08 32.09
C THR A 344 -38.66 21.35 32.28
N ASP A 345 -39.17 21.41 33.51
CA ASP A 345 -40.39 20.79 34.03
C ASP A 345 -41.70 21.21 33.33
N THR A 346 -42.68 20.31 33.36
CA THR A 346 -44.06 20.67 33.75
C THR A 346 -44.62 19.63 34.72
N THR A 347 -45.09 20.16 35.85
CA THR A 347 -45.67 19.55 37.05
C THR A 347 -47.08 18.97 36.84
N ALA A 348 -47.44 17.92 37.57
CA ALA A 348 -48.75 17.77 38.22
C ALA A 348 -48.74 16.67 39.30
N ASP A 349 -49.22 17.04 40.49
CA ASP A 349 -49.65 16.20 41.63
C ASP A 349 -50.64 15.10 41.20
N ASP A 350 -50.62 13.92 41.80
CA ASP A 350 -51.34 13.64 43.07
C ASP A 350 -51.38 12.11 43.36
N THR A 351 -51.64 11.84 44.63
CA THR A 351 -51.61 10.63 45.44
C THR A 351 -52.30 9.33 44.95
N GLY A 352 -51.63 8.21 45.25
CA GLY A 352 -52.22 7.00 45.86
C GLY A 352 -53.04 6.02 45.01
N ASN A 353 -52.51 4.79 44.80
CA ASN A 353 -53.24 3.55 45.13
C ASN A 353 -52.43 2.26 44.86
N TYR A 354 -52.21 1.49 45.93
CA TYR A 354 -51.51 0.19 45.94
C TYR A 354 -52.32 -0.98 45.34
N HIS A 355 -53.34 -0.71 44.53
CA HIS A 355 -54.19 -1.75 43.92
C HIS A 355 -53.95 -1.98 42.41
N LEU A 356 -53.04 -1.23 41.77
CA LEU A 356 -52.71 -1.40 40.34
C LEU A 356 -51.54 -2.38 40.08
N ILE A 357 -50.90 -2.93 41.12
CA ILE A 357 -49.73 -3.81 40.96
C ILE A 357 -50.12 -5.24 40.55
N ILE A 358 -51.32 -5.68 40.92
CA ILE A 358 -51.78 -7.06 40.64
C ILE A 358 -52.37 -7.19 39.22
N GLY A 359 -52.79 -6.09 38.59
CA GLY A 359 -53.30 -6.08 37.20
C GLY A 359 -52.22 -5.94 36.10
N LEU A 360 -50.99 -5.54 36.45
CA LEU A 360 -49.90 -5.31 35.47
C LEU A 360 -49.05 -6.55 35.18
N SER A 361 -49.33 -7.69 35.79
CA SER A 361 -48.57 -8.94 35.62
C SER A 361 -48.91 -9.72 34.33
N VAL A 362 -49.90 -9.28 33.55
CA VAL A 362 -50.22 -9.89 32.23
C VAL A 362 -49.99 -8.92 31.05
N ALA A 363 -49.83 -7.62 31.31
CA ALA A 363 -49.54 -6.60 30.28
C ALA A 363 -48.07 -6.14 30.23
N SER A 364 -47.25 -6.48 31.24
CA SER A 364 -45.84 -6.05 31.32
C SER A 364 -44.91 -6.79 30.36
N GLY A 365 -45.19 -8.08 30.07
CA GLY A 365 -44.42 -8.84 29.08
C GLY A 365 -44.45 -8.20 27.68
N PRO A 366 -45.64 -7.96 27.10
CA PRO A 366 -45.75 -7.29 25.79
C PRO A 366 -45.14 -5.88 25.77
N CYS A 367 -45.31 -5.09 26.83
CA CYS A 367 -44.73 -3.74 26.89
C CYS A 367 -43.20 -3.75 26.95
N ILE A 368 -42.59 -4.67 27.71
CA ILE A 368 -41.13 -4.83 27.77
C ILE A 368 -40.60 -5.34 26.43
N ILE A 369 -41.33 -6.25 25.77
CA ILE A 369 -40.98 -6.73 24.42
C ILE A 369 -41.05 -5.57 23.40
N LEU A 370 -42.07 -4.73 23.46
CA LEU A 370 -42.19 -3.55 22.58
C LEU A 370 -41.10 -2.49 22.86
N LEU A 371 -40.74 -2.26 24.12
CA LEU A 371 -39.66 -1.33 24.49
C LEU A 371 -38.29 -1.84 24.06
N THR A 372 -38.03 -3.14 24.20
CA THR A 372 -36.77 -3.76 23.74
C THR A 372 -36.68 -3.79 22.21
N LEU A 373 -37.77 -4.13 21.50
CA LEU A 373 -37.85 -3.99 20.03
C LEU A 373 -37.66 -2.54 19.61
N GLY A 374 -38.30 -1.58 20.27
CA GLY A 374 -38.13 -0.16 20.01
C GLY A 374 -36.68 0.29 20.20
N ALA A 375 -36.04 -0.11 21.30
CA ALA A 375 -34.63 0.18 21.55
C ALA A 375 -33.71 -0.43 20.48
N VAL A 376 -33.96 -1.68 20.06
CA VAL A 376 -33.20 -2.34 18.98
C VAL A 376 -33.40 -1.64 17.63
N LEU A 377 -34.62 -1.19 17.31
CA LEU A 377 -34.87 -0.43 16.09
C LEU A 377 -34.17 0.93 16.12
N ILE A 378 -34.16 1.61 17.28
CA ILE A 378 -33.47 2.88 17.47
C ILE A 378 -31.95 2.71 17.38
N THR A 379 -31.36 1.70 18.02
CA THR A 379 -29.90 1.47 17.93
C THR A 379 -29.50 1.11 16.51
N ARG A 380 -30.27 0.28 15.80
CA ARG A 380 -30.05 -0.03 14.38
C ARG A 380 -30.17 1.20 13.50
N ASP A 381 -31.14 2.09 13.77
CA ASP A 381 -31.28 3.35 13.02
C ASP A 381 -30.11 4.30 13.30
N LEU A 382 -29.67 4.42 14.55
CA LEU A 382 -28.49 5.22 14.91
C LEU A 382 -27.20 4.68 14.29
N GLU A 383 -26.98 3.37 14.30
CA GLU A 383 -25.85 2.73 13.61
C GLU A 383 -25.91 2.96 12.10
N LYS A 384 -27.09 2.83 11.49
CA LYS A 384 -27.32 3.11 10.07
C LYS A 384 -27.03 4.58 9.73
N ARG A 385 -27.47 5.53 10.57
CA ARG A 385 -27.18 6.97 10.40
C ARG A 385 -25.69 7.25 10.50
N LYS A 386 -24.99 6.65 11.48
CA LYS A 386 -23.52 6.77 11.62
C LYS A 386 -22.80 6.22 10.39
N ALA A 387 -23.20 5.05 9.90
CA ALA A 387 -22.63 4.44 8.70
C ALA A 387 -22.85 5.31 7.46
N ASN A 388 -24.06 5.84 7.26
CA ASN A 388 -24.36 6.74 6.15
C ASN A 388 -23.56 8.05 6.21
N ALA A 389 -23.44 8.66 7.39
CA ALA A 389 -22.64 9.86 7.58
C ALA A 389 -21.15 9.61 7.28
N LEU A 390 -20.63 8.43 7.63
CA LEU A 390 -19.25 8.03 7.31
C LEU A 390 -19.06 7.81 5.81
N ARG A 391 -20.02 7.17 5.12
CA ARG A 391 -20.01 6.99 3.66
C ARG A 391 -20.01 8.33 2.92
N GLU A 392 -20.84 9.29 3.35
CA GLU A 392 -20.85 10.63 2.79
C GLU A 392 -19.53 11.37 3.02
N LYS A 393 -18.93 11.21 4.20
CA LYS A 393 -17.60 11.75 4.51
C LYS A 393 -16.55 11.20 3.53
N PHE A 394 -16.51 9.89 3.31
CA PHE A 394 -15.58 9.29 2.36
C PHE A 394 -15.85 9.71 0.91
N PHE A 395 -17.13 9.78 0.51
CA PHE A 395 -17.51 10.29 -0.81
C PHE A 395 -16.96 11.70 -1.06
N SER A 396 -17.01 12.57 -0.04
CA SER A 396 -16.44 13.92 -0.12
C SER A 396 -14.90 13.90 -0.14
N GLN A 397 -14.25 13.07 0.68
CA GLN A 397 -12.79 12.96 0.76
C GLN A 397 -12.17 12.42 -0.53
N ASN A 398 -12.80 11.43 -1.15
CA ASN A 398 -12.37 10.80 -2.41
C ASN A 398 -12.68 11.65 -3.65
N ARG A 399 -12.87 12.96 -3.46
CA ARG A 399 -13.22 13.93 -4.51
C ARG A 399 -14.44 13.51 -5.33
N GLY A 400 -15.42 12.83 -4.73
CA GLY A 400 -16.61 12.36 -5.46
C GLY A 400 -17.44 13.46 -6.10
N GLN A 401 -17.36 14.68 -5.57
CA GLN A 401 -17.94 15.87 -6.21
C GLN A 401 -17.22 16.27 -7.50
N LEU A 402 -15.88 16.18 -7.53
CA LEU A 402 -15.09 16.42 -8.75
C LEU A 402 -15.38 15.34 -9.80
N LEU A 403 -15.48 14.07 -9.39
CA LEU A 403 -15.85 13.00 -10.33
C LEU A 403 -17.26 13.22 -10.90
N LYS A 404 -18.24 13.61 -10.06
CA LYS A 404 -19.57 14.01 -10.52
C LYS A 404 -19.50 15.17 -11.54
N GLN A 405 -18.62 16.14 -11.33
CA GLN A 405 -18.40 17.24 -12.29
C GLN A 405 -17.72 16.77 -13.58
N LEU A 406 -16.66 15.97 -13.50
CA LEU A 406 -15.94 15.43 -14.66
C LEU A 406 -16.84 14.57 -15.56
N ILE A 407 -17.77 13.81 -14.96
CA ILE A 407 -18.70 12.97 -15.71
C ILE A 407 -20.02 13.73 -16.03
N SER A 408 -20.26 14.92 -15.47
CA SER A 408 -21.47 15.72 -15.77
C SER A 408 -21.61 16.13 -17.24
N HIS A 409 -20.49 16.22 -17.98
CA HIS A 409 -20.51 16.42 -19.43
C HIS A 409 -21.04 15.19 -20.22
N ARG A 410 -21.29 14.06 -19.55
CA ARG A 410 -21.95 12.84 -20.05
C ARG A 410 -22.83 12.23 -18.95
N ALA A 411 -23.93 12.91 -18.61
CA ALA A 411 -24.84 12.55 -17.50
C ALA A 411 -25.23 11.05 -17.47
N ASP A 412 -25.46 10.44 -18.63
CA ASP A 412 -25.82 9.02 -18.77
C ASP A 412 -24.72 8.03 -18.33
N ILE A 413 -23.46 8.46 -18.37
CA ILE A 413 -22.28 7.68 -17.96
C ILE A 413 -21.98 7.92 -16.47
N ALA A 414 -22.23 9.13 -15.97
CA ALA A 414 -21.98 9.52 -14.58
C ALA A 414 -22.78 8.69 -13.58
N GLU A 415 -24.07 8.49 -13.85
CA GLU A 415 -24.95 7.70 -12.98
C GLU A 415 -24.62 6.21 -13.01
N ARG A 416 -24.12 5.67 -14.13
CA ARG A 416 -23.73 4.25 -14.22
C ARG A 416 -22.35 3.96 -13.64
N MET A 417 -21.47 4.96 -13.57
CA MET A 417 -20.10 4.79 -13.07
C MET A 417 -20.00 4.77 -11.54
N LEU A 418 -21.01 5.25 -10.82
CA LEU A 418 -21.02 5.26 -9.35
C LEU A 418 -21.86 4.10 -8.81
N ILE A 419 -21.19 3.17 -8.12
CA ILE A 419 -21.81 1.99 -7.53
C ILE A 419 -21.77 2.13 -6.01
N SER A 420 -22.91 1.91 -5.36
CA SER A 420 -23.00 1.99 -3.90
C SER A 420 -22.22 0.85 -3.24
N LEU A 421 -21.69 1.09 -2.04
CA LEU A 421 -21.00 0.05 -1.28
C LEU A 421 -21.94 -1.13 -0.97
N GLY A 422 -23.20 -0.83 -0.65
CA GLY A 422 -24.20 -1.87 -0.36
C GLY A 422 -24.47 -2.80 -1.55
N GLU A 423 -24.38 -2.30 -2.79
CA GLU A 423 -24.47 -3.14 -3.98
C GLU A 423 -23.23 -4.03 -4.15
N LEU A 424 -22.03 -3.50 -3.94
CA LEU A 424 -20.80 -4.29 -4.03
C LEU A 424 -20.70 -5.35 -2.92
N GLU A 425 -21.12 -5.01 -1.70
CA GLU A 425 -21.23 -5.95 -0.58
C GLU A 425 -22.20 -7.10 -0.94
N LYS A 426 -23.38 -6.78 -1.49
CA LYS A 426 -24.33 -7.80 -1.96
C LYS A 426 -23.76 -8.65 -3.09
N ALA A 427 -23.12 -8.04 -4.07
CA ALA A 427 -22.56 -8.71 -5.24
C ALA A 427 -21.44 -9.70 -4.88
N THR A 428 -20.69 -9.41 -3.82
CA THR A 428 -19.52 -10.18 -3.38
C THR A 428 -19.77 -11.04 -2.13
N ASN A 429 -21.01 -11.11 -1.64
CA ASN A 429 -21.33 -11.74 -0.37
C ASN A 429 -20.47 -11.21 0.80
N ASN A 430 -20.42 -9.88 0.95
CA ASN A 430 -19.58 -9.16 1.90
C ASN A 430 -18.07 -9.43 1.71
N PHE A 431 -17.60 -9.37 0.46
CA PHE A 431 -16.20 -9.64 0.10
C PHE A 431 -15.71 -11.00 0.60
N ASP A 432 -16.54 -12.03 0.40
CA ASP A 432 -16.26 -13.40 0.80
C ASP A 432 -14.94 -13.90 0.20
N GLN A 433 -14.13 -14.59 1.00
CA GLN A 433 -12.85 -15.13 0.56
C GLN A 433 -13.00 -16.16 -0.56
N ALA A 434 -14.11 -16.91 -0.61
CA ALA A 434 -14.41 -17.85 -1.68
C ALA A 434 -14.62 -17.17 -3.04
N ARG A 435 -14.89 -15.86 -3.06
CA ARG A 435 -15.04 -15.06 -4.28
C ARG A 435 -13.75 -14.34 -4.67
N ARG A 436 -12.65 -14.53 -3.95
CA ARG A 436 -11.36 -13.92 -4.28
C ARG A 436 -10.81 -14.53 -5.57
N LEU A 437 -10.50 -13.66 -6.53
CA LEU A 437 -9.86 -14.02 -7.80
C LEU A 437 -8.33 -13.98 -7.71
N GLY A 438 -7.80 -13.09 -6.87
CA GLY A 438 -6.37 -12.92 -6.67
C GLY A 438 -6.08 -11.78 -5.68
N GLY A 439 -4.80 -11.58 -5.35
CA GLY A 439 -4.39 -10.39 -4.61
C GLY A 439 -2.88 -10.19 -4.63
N GLY A 440 -2.45 -8.93 -4.58
CA GLY A 440 -1.04 -8.52 -4.63
C GLY A 440 -0.81 -7.13 -4.03
N GLY A 441 0.28 -6.48 -4.43
CA GLY A 441 0.68 -5.16 -3.91
C GLY A 441 -0.31 -4.02 -4.18
N HIS A 442 -1.25 -4.20 -5.12
CA HIS A 442 -2.26 -3.21 -5.51
C HIS A 442 -3.67 -3.54 -5.01
N GLY A 443 -3.81 -4.50 -4.08
CA GLY A 443 -5.10 -4.88 -3.51
C GLY A 443 -5.51 -6.33 -3.78
N THR A 444 -6.74 -6.64 -3.36
CA THR A 444 -7.42 -7.92 -3.54
C THR A 444 -8.57 -7.76 -4.52
N VAL A 445 -8.71 -8.71 -5.44
CA VAL A 445 -9.78 -8.68 -6.47
C VAL A 445 -10.81 -9.76 -6.17
N TYR A 446 -12.09 -9.39 -6.19
CA TYR A 446 -13.23 -10.25 -5.90
C TYR A 446 -14.14 -10.38 -7.12
N LYS A 447 -14.70 -11.58 -7.33
CA LYS A 447 -15.77 -11.82 -8.30
C LYS A 447 -17.10 -11.37 -7.71
N GLY A 448 -17.80 -10.50 -8.43
CA GLY A 448 -19.13 -10.02 -8.06
C GLY A 448 -20.18 -10.33 -9.13
N ILE A 449 -21.44 -10.37 -8.72
CA ILE A 449 -22.59 -10.36 -9.64
C ILE A 449 -23.47 -9.18 -9.22
N LEU A 450 -23.54 -8.15 -10.07
CA LEU A 450 -24.33 -6.94 -9.80
C LEU A 450 -25.83 -7.20 -9.89
N SER A 451 -26.64 -6.22 -9.46
CA SER A 451 -28.11 -6.36 -9.42
C SER A 451 -28.73 -6.53 -10.82
N ASP A 452 -28.05 -6.03 -11.84
CA ASP A 452 -28.40 -6.15 -13.26
C ASP A 452 -27.86 -7.42 -13.93
N LEU A 453 -27.34 -8.36 -13.13
CA LEU A 453 -26.77 -9.65 -13.52
C LEU A 453 -25.42 -9.58 -14.24
N HIS A 454 -24.77 -8.41 -14.33
CA HIS A 454 -23.41 -8.34 -14.85
C HIS A 454 -22.41 -8.99 -13.88
N VAL A 455 -21.58 -9.88 -14.40
CA VAL A 455 -20.46 -10.47 -13.66
C VAL A 455 -19.27 -9.52 -13.74
N VAL A 456 -18.74 -9.14 -12.59
CA VAL A 456 -17.71 -8.10 -12.46
C VAL A 456 -16.52 -8.57 -11.63
N ALA A 457 -15.38 -7.93 -11.83
CA ALA A 457 -14.22 -8.03 -10.97
C ALA A 457 -14.09 -6.74 -10.15
N ILE A 458 -14.04 -6.85 -8.82
CA ILE A 458 -14.02 -5.72 -7.89
C ILE A 458 -12.66 -5.67 -7.20
N LYS A 459 -11.86 -4.66 -7.53
CA LYS A 459 -10.55 -4.40 -6.93
C LYS A 459 -10.74 -3.57 -5.66
N LYS A 460 -10.30 -4.15 -4.54
CA LYS A 460 -10.30 -3.56 -3.20
C LYS A 460 -8.87 -3.43 -2.73
N SER A 461 -8.40 -2.21 -2.50
CA SER A 461 -7.02 -2.00 -2.03
C SER A 461 -6.80 -2.48 -0.60
N ASN A 462 -5.57 -2.89 -0.27
CA ASN A 462 -5.25 -3.55 0.99
C ASN A 462 -4.81 -2.58 2.11
N ILE A 463 -4.37 -1.34 1.79
CA ILE A 463 -3.80 -0.39 2.76
C ILE A 463 -4.18 1.05 2.38
N VAL A 464 -4.52 1.90 3.35
CA VAL A 464 -4.83 3.31 3.09
C VAL A 464 -3.54 4.12 2.88
N VAL A 465 -3.09 4.25 1.64
CA VAL A 465 -2.02 5.19 1.27
C VAL A 465 -2.60 6.23 0.32
N LYS A 466 -2.30 7.52 0.53
CA LYS A 466 -2.70 8.63 -0.38
C LYS A 466 -2.35 8.34 -1.84
N ARG A 467 -1.25 7.61 -2.06
CA ARG A 467 -0.80 7.10 -3.37
C ARG A 467 -1.88 6.26 -4.08
N GLU A 468 -2.60 5.40 -3.36
CA GLU A 468 -3.64 4.56 -3.96
C GLU A 468 -4.86 5.38 -4.41
N ILE A 469 -5.15 6.50 -3.75
CA ILE A 469 -6.20 7.43 -4.18
C ILE A 469 -5.79 8.13 -5.49
N ASP A 470 -4.53 8.51 -5.63
CA ASP A 470 -4.02 9.10 -6.88
C ASP A 470 -3.97 8.07 -8.02
N GLU A 471 -3.55 6.82 -7.75
CA GLU A 471 -3.63 5.70 -8.70
C GLU A 471 -5.08 5.45 -9.14
N PHE A 472 -6.04 5.47 -8.21
CA PHE A 472 -7.47 5.39 -8.49
C PHE A 472 -7.96 6.51 -9.42
N ILE A 473 -7.63 7.77 -9.11
CA ILE A 473 -8.07 8.92 -9.91
C ILE A 473 -7.54 8.78 -11.34
N ASN A 474 -6.27 8.40 -11.49
CA ASN A 474 -5.66 8.19 -12.80
C ASN A 474 -6.36 7.05 -13.57
N GLU A 475 -6.58 5.92 -12.92
CA GLU A 475 -7.20 4.76 -13.54
C GLU A 475 -8.63 5.06 -14.02
N VAL A 476 -9.43 5.78 -13.22
CA VAL A 476 -10.76 6.23 -13.62
C VAL A 476 -10.70 7.24 -14.78
N ALA A 477 -9.81 8.24 -14.70
CA ALA A 477 -9.68 9.25 -15.74
C ALA A 477 -9.29 8.64 -17.09
N ILE A 478 -8.38 7.66 -17.07
CA ILE A 478 -7.86 6.96 -18.25
C ILE A 478 -8.90 5.98 -18.81
N LEU A 479 -9.38 5.04 -18.00
CA LEU A 479 -10.26 3.97 -18.47
C LEU A 479 -11.69 4.42 -18.79
N SER A 480 -12.16 5.56 -18.25
CA SER A 480 -13.45 6.14 -18.64
C SER A 480 -13.46 6.67 -20.09
N GLN A 481 -12.29 6.93 -20.67
CA GLN A 481 -12.13 7.48 -22.01
C GLN A 481 -11.65 6.46 -23.04
N ILE A 482 -11.22 5.28 -22.59
CA ILE A 482 -10.68 4.21 -23.42
C ILE A 482 -11.75 3.15 -23.68
N ASN A 483 -11.87 2.74 -24.95
CA ASN A 483 -12.73 1.62 -25.33
C ASN A 483 -12.04 0.80 -26.43
N HIS A 484 -11.38 -0.28 -26.03
CA HIS A 484 -10.64 -1.16 -26.93
C HIS A 484 -10.87 -2.62 -26.55
N ARG A 485 -10.98 -3.52 -27.54
CA ARG A 485 -11.28 -4.94 -27.33
C ARG A 485 -10.23 -5.65 -26.45
N ASN A 486 -8.96 -5.27 -26.60
CA ASN A 486 -7.82 -5.84 -25.87
C ASN A 486 -7.39 -4.99 -24.64
N ILE A 487 -8.28 -4.15 -24.12
CA ILE A 487 -8.10 -3.43 -22.85
C ILE A 487 -9.29 -3.77 -21.95
N VAL A 488 -9.03 -3.98 -20.65
CA VAL A 488 -10.10 -4.25 -19.68
C VAL A 488 -11.00 -3.03 -19.55
N LYS A 489 -12.32 -3.26 -19.63
CA LYS A 489 -13.33 -2.23 -19.47
C LYS A 489 -13.62 -1.95 -18.00
N LEU A 490 -13.50 -0.69 -17.61
CA LEU A 490 -14.02 -0.19 -16.34
C LEU A 490 -15.55 -0.13 -16.40
N HIS A 491 -16.21 -0.78 -15.45
CA HIS A 491 -17.67 -0.76 -15.30
C HIS A 491 -18.11 0.38 -14.39
N GLY A 492 -17.39 0.61 -13.29
CA GLY A 492 -17.68 1.70 -12.37
C GLY A 492 -16.73 1.74 -11.17
N CYS A 493 -17.06 2.55 -10.18
CA CYS A 493 -16.30 2.72 -8.95
C CYS A 493 -17.22 2.97 -7.75
N CYS A 494 -16.74 2.65 -6.56
CA CYS A 494 -17.38 3.03 -5.30
C CYS A 494 -16.49 3.99 -4.53
N LEU A 495 -17.06 5.13 -4.12
CA LEU A 495 -16.36 6.19 -3.39
C LEU A 495 -16.74 6.26 -1.90
N GLU A 496 -17.61 5.37 -1.45
CA GLU A 496 -18.19 5.34 -0.10
C GLU A 496 -17.28 4.66 0.94
N THR A 497 -16.05 4.32 0.54
CA THR A 497 -15.03 3.62 1.33
C THR A 497 -13.81 4.51 1.54
N GLU A 498 -12.98 4.20 2.54
CA GLU A 498 -11.78 4.98 2.84
C GLU A 498 -10.81 5.09 1.65
N VAL A 499 -10.58 3.97 0.94
CA VAL A 499 -9.97 3.96 -0.39
C VAL A 499 -11.04 3.53 -1.41
N PRO A 500 -11.20 4.23 -2.53
CA PRO A 500 -12.16 3.86 -3.56
C PRO A 500 -12.02 2.43 -4.08
N LEU A 501 -13.14 1.79 -4.40
CA LEU A 501 -13.19 0.48 -5.06
C LEU A 501 -13.38 0.67 -6.56
N LEU A 502 -12.75 -0.20 -7.36
CA LEU A 502 -12.91 -0.21 -8.82
C LEU A 502 -13.59 -1.50 -9.27
N THR A 503 -14.55 -1.36 -10.16
CA THR A 503 -15.35 -2.47 -10.71
C THR A 503 -15.10 -2.57 -12.21
N TYR A 504 -14.63 -3.73 -12.66
CA TYR A 504 -14.28 -4.02 -14.05
C TYR A 504 -15.16 -5.14 -14.60
N GLU A 505 -15.14 -5.31 -15.93
CA GLU A 505 -15.61 -6.56 -16.53
C GLU A 505 -14.83 -7.76 -15.97
N PHE A 506 -15.53 -8.87 -15.71
CA PHE A 506 -14.89 -10.10 -15.26
C PHE A 506 -14.27 -10.85 -16.45
N ILE A 507 -12.97 -11.17 -16.33
CA ILE A 507 -12.23 -11.96 -17.31
C ILE A 507 -11.91 -13.33 -16.68
N SER A 508 -12.33 -14.40 -17.36
CA SER A 508 -12.57 -15.70 -16.73
C SER A 508 -11.39 -16.66 -16.69
N ASN A 509 -10.37 -16.49 -17.54
CA ASN A 509 -9.29 -17.45 -17.70
C ASN A 509 -7.97 -17.00 -17.04
N GLY A 510 -8.05 -16.17 -16.00
CA GLY A 510 -6.87 -15.75 -15.22
C GLY A 510 -5.89 -14.86 -15.98
N THR A 511 -4.65 -14.83 -15.53
CA THR A 511 -3.58 -13.99 -16.10
C THR A 511 -2.67 -14.78 -17.03
N LEU A 512 -2.03 -14.12 -17.99
CA LEU A 512 -1.01 -14.74 -18.85
C LEU A 512 0.15 -15.33 -18.03
N ASN A 513 0.49 -14.72 -16.88
CA ASN A 513 1.47 -15.27 -15.95
C ASN A 513 1.10 -16.69 -15.46
N ASP A 514 -0.18 -16.93 -15.18
CA ASP A 514 -0.65 -18.23 -14.69
C ASP A 514 -0.51 -19.29 -15.79
N HIS A 515 -0.86 -18.95 -17.03
CA HIS A 515 -0.71 -19.84 -18.19
C HIS A 515 0.75 -20.09 -18.60
N LEU A 516 1.67 -19.18 -18.26
CA LEU A 516 3.10 -19.38 -18.54
C LEU A 516 3.80 -20.16 -17.42
N HIS A 517 3.45 -19.95 -16.16
CA HIS A 517 4.28 -20.40 -15.06
C HIS A 517 3.59 -21.34 -14.08
N ASN A 518 2.28 -21.61 -14.25
CA ASN A 518 1.58 -22.63 -13.48
C ASN A 518 1.38 -23.89 -14.32
N GLU A 519 1.82 -25.04 -13.80
CA GLU A 519 1.71 -26.33 -14.50
C GLU A 519 0.26 -26.82 -14.60
N GLU A 520 -0.61 -26.40 -13.67
CA GLU A 520 -2.02 -26.82 -13.59
C GLU A 520 -2.89 -26.25 -14.73
N GLN A 521 -2.56 -25.07 -15.26
CA GLN A 521 -3.31 -24.43 -16.36
C GLN A 521 -2.96 -24.99 -17.75
N GLY A 522 -1.93 -25.83 -17.84
CA GLY A 522 -1.40 -26.31 -19.13
C GLY A 522 -0.57 -25.25 -19.85
N SER A 523 0.23 -25.69 -20.82
CA SER A 523 1.11 -24.80 -21.60
C SER A 523 0.39 -24.17 -22.79
N LEU A 524 0.55 -22.86 -22.98
CA LEU A 524 0.09 -22.18 -24.19
C LEU A 524 0.91 -22.59 -25.42
N PRO A 525 0.26 -23.10 -26.50
CA PRO A 525 0.91 -23.33 -27.78
C PRO A 525 1.51 -22.05 -28.35
N TRP A 526 2.58 -22.18 -29.13
CA TRP A 526 3.27 -21.06 -29.80
C TRP A 526 2.31 -20.19 -30.62
N LYS A 527 1.37 -20.81 -31.33
CA LYS A 527 0.35 -20.09 -32.11
C LYS A 527 -0.46 -19.13 -31.24
N ASP A 528 -0.84 -19.55 -30.04
CA ASP A 528 -1.59 -18.74 -29.11
C ASP A 528 -0.72 -17.66 -28.46
N ARG A 529 0.54 -17.98 -28.12
CA ARG A 529 1.51 -16.97 -27.66
C ARG A 529 1.67 -15.85 -28.69
N LEU A 530 1.85 -16.19 -29.98
CA LEU A 530 2.00 -15.20 -31.04
C LEU A 530 0.72 -14.36 -31.23
N ARG A 531 -0.46 -14.99 -31.21
CA ARG A 531 -1.75 -14.29 -31.27
C ARG A 531 -1.91 -13.29 -30.11
N ILE A 532 -1.67 -13.74 -28.88
CA ILE A 532 -1.74 -12.94 -27.66
C ILE A 532 -0.78 -11.75 -27.73
N THR A 533 0.45 -11.93 -28.20
CA THR A 533 1.41 -10.81 -28.36
C THR A 533 0.95 -9.77 -29.36
N GLY A 534 0.35 -10.19 -30.48
CA GLY A 534 -0.25 -9.26 -31.44
C GLY A 534 -1.40 -8.46 -30.85
N GLU A 535 -2.25 -9.10 -30.04
CA GLU A 535 -3.37 -8.45 -29.34
C GLU A 535 -2.90 -7.44 -28.29
N ILE A 536 -1.86 -7.76 -27.53
CA ILE A 536 -1.23 -6.84 -26.57
C ILE A 536 -0.57 -5.67 -27.33
N GLY A 537 0.15 -5.96 -28.41
CA GLY A 537 0.78 -4.95 -29.26
C GLY A 537 -0.23 -3.94 -29.81
N LYS A 538 -1.39 -4.43 -30.28
CA LYS A 538 -2.53 -3.58 -30.70
C LYS A 538 -3.06 -2.69 -29.59
N ALA A 539 -3.22 -3.23 -28.38
CA ALA A 539 -3.68 -2.45 -27.24
C ALA A 539 -2.72 -1.31 -26.91
N ILE A 540 -1.42 -1.58 -26.83
CA ILE A 540 -0.42 -0.57 -26.47
C ILE A 540 -0.24 0.46 -27.61
N ALA A 541 -0.21 0.01 -28.87
CA ALA A 541 -0.17 0.92 -30.02
C ALA A 541 -1.39 1.87 -30.06
N TYR A 542 -2.57 1.36 -29.69
CA TYR A 542 -3.77 2.18 -29.53
C TYR A 542 -3.59 3.27 -28.44
N LEU A 543 -3.02 2.91 -27.28
CA LEU A 543 -2.76 3.84 -26.17
C LEU A 543 -1.75 4.93 -26.54
N HIS A 544 -0.72 4.61 -27.33
CA HIS A 544 0.30 5.58 -27.70
C HIS A 544 -0.13 6.48 -28.87
N SER A 545 -0.83 5.93 -29.86
CA SER A 545 -0.96 6.61 -31.17
C SER A 545 -2.39 6.91 -31.61
N ALA A 546 -3.41 6.21 -31.08
CA ALA A 546 -4.78 6.29 -31.61
C ALA A 546 -5.74 7.13 -30.74
N ILE A 547 -5.29 7.57 -29.56
CA ILE A 547 -6.04 8.43 -28.65
C ILE A 547 -5.51 9.87 -28.71
N SER A 548 -6.37 10.85 -28.41
CA SER A 548 -6.05 12.28 -28.54
C SER A 548 -4.95 12.76 -27.59
N VAL A 549 -4.80 12.12 -26.43
CA VAL A 549 -3.72 12.35 -25.48
C VAL A 549 -3.07 10.99 -25.20
N PRO A 550 -1.83 10.76 -25.67
CA PRO A 550 -1.15 9.48 -25.49
C PRO A 550 -1.06 9.06 -24.03
N VAL A 551 -1.25 7.76 -23.78
CA VAL A 551 -1.19 7.14 -22.45
C VAL A 551 -0.07 6.13 -22.42
N ILE A 552 0.86 6.28 -21.48
CA ILE A 552 1.87 5.26 -21.17
C ILE A 552 1.37 4.41 -20.01
N HIS A 553 1.45 3.09 -20.15
CA HIS A 553 0.98 2.13 -19.16
C HIS A 553 1.94 1.97 -17.95
N ARG A 554 3.26 1.97 -18.18
CA ARG A 554 4.37 1.78 -17.19
C ARG A 554 4.49 0.43 -16.51
N ASP A 555 3.45 -0.41 -16.54
CA ASP A 555 3.48 -1.72 -15.87
C ASP A 555 3.02 -2.88 -16.77
N ILE A 556 3.58 -2.96 -17.99
CA ILE A 556 3.34 -4.07 -18.91
C ILE A 556 4.12 -5.31 -18.45
N LYS A 557 3.39 -6.37 -18.07
CA LYS A 557 3.91 -7.67 -17.62
C LYS A 557 2.82 -8.74 -17.70
N PRO A 558 3.14 -10.05 -17.74
CA PRO A 558 2.13 -11.11 -17.87
C PRO A 558 1.07 -11.15 -16.78
N SER A 559 1.35 -10.68 -15.56
CA SER A 559 0.33 -10.63 -14.49
C SER A 559 -0.76 -9.58 -14.73
N ASN A 560 -0.50 -8.60 -15.60
CA ASN A 560 -1.41 -7.52 -15.98
C ASN A 560 -2.06 -7.79 -17.36
N ILE A 561 -1.88 -8.98 -17.92
CA ILE A 561 -2.56 -9.42 -19.13
C ILE A 561 -3.55 -10.51 -18.72
N LEU A 562 -4.85 -10.21 -18.85
CA LEU A 562 -5.92 -11.16 -18.56
C LEU A 562 -6.33 -11.89 -19.84
N LEU A 563 -6.76 -13.15 -19.70
CA LEU A 563 -7.24 -13.98 -20.81
C LEU A 563 -8.71 -14.33 -20.61
N ASP A 564 -9.53 -14.13 -21.65
CA ASP A 564 -10.92 -14.60 -21.63
C ASP A 564 -11.03 -16.09 -22.02
N ASN A 565 -12.25 -16.62 -22.05
CA ASN A 565 -12.51 -18.02 -22.43
C ASN A 565 -12.02 -18.37 -23.85
N GLY A 566 -11.92 -17.39 -24.75
CA GLY A 566 -11.39 -17.56 -26.11
C GLY A 566 -9.88 -17.37 -26.22
N LEU A 567 -9.19 -17.21 -25.08
CA LEU A 567 -7.79 -16.81 -24.97
C LEU A 567 -7.51 -15.43 -25.61
N THR A 568 -8.52 -14.56 -25.66
CA THR A 568 -8.34 -13.17 -26.07
C THR A 568 -7.66 -12.40 -24.94
N ALA A 569 -6.57 -11.71 -25.26
CA ALA A 569 -5.78 -10.94 -24.32
C ALA A 569 -6.38 -9.55 -24.06
N LYS A 570 -6.41 -9.16 -22.79
CA LYS A 570 -6.83 -7.84 -22.32
C LYS A 570 -5.81 -7.25 -21.34
N VAL A 571 -5.28 -6.09 -21.67
CA VAL A 571 -4.37 -5.32 -20.80
C VAL A 571 -5.17 -4.72 -19.63
N SER A 572 -4.65 -4.85 -18.41
CA SER A 572 -5.26 -4.40 -17.16
C SER A 572 -4.26 -3.62 -16.28
N ASP A 573 -4.77 -3.06 -15.17
CA ASP A 573 -4.02 -2.36 -14.12
C ASP A 573 -3.38 -1.02 -14.54
N PHE A 574 -4.24 -0.01 -14.72
CA PHE A 574 -3.85 1.32 -15.19
C PHE A 574 -3.48 2.29 -14.06
N GLY A 575 -3.31 1.82 -12.84
CA GLY A 575 -3.01 2.68 -11.68
C GLY A 575 -1.69 3.45 -11.79
N ALA A 576 -0.68 2.85 -12.44
CA ALA A 576 0.60 3.52 -12.70
C ALA A 576 0.59 4.40 -13.96
N SER A 577 -0.43 4.26 -14.82
CA SER A 577 -0.49 4.86 -16.15
C SER A 577 -0.52 6.39 -16.10
N ARG A 578 -0.06 7.03 -17.19
CA ARG A 578 0.03 8.49 -17.26
C ARG A 578 -0.17 9.03 -18.67
N TYR A 579 -0.85 10.18 -18.76
CA TYR A 579 -0.91 10.98 -19.97
C TYR A 579 0.41 11.70 -20.24
N ILE A 580 0.83 11.74 -21.50
CA ILE A 580 1.87 12.67 -21.95
C ILE A 580 1.19 13.86 -22.61
N PRO A 581 1.49 15.11 -22.21
CA PRO A 581 1.03 16.28 -22.95
C PRO A 581 1.53 16.22 -24.40
N VAL A 582 0.65 16.53 -25.36
CA VAL A 582 0.91 16.44 -26.82
C VAL A 582 2.19 17.19 -27.24
N ASP A 583 2.55 18.24 -26.49
CA ASP A 583 3.69 19.12 -26.79
C ASP A 583 5.04 18.55 -26.29
N LYS A 584 5.06 17.35 -25.68
CA LYS A 584 6.24 16.75 -25.06
C LYS A 584 6.46 15.32 -25.54
N THR A 585 7.71 15.00 -25.88
CA THR A 585 8.14 13.63 -26.23
C THR A 585 8.39 12.72 -25.02
N GLY A 586 8.15 13.23 -23.81
CA GLY A 586 8.38 12.53 -22.55
C GLY A 586 8.19 13.43 -21.34
N THR A 587 8.04 12.83 -20.17
CA THR A 587 7.77 13.54 -18.91
C THR A 587 8.67 13.02 -17.79
N THR A 588 9.36 13.92 -17.08
CA THR A 588 10.08 13.55 -15.86
C THR A 588 9.09 13.24 -14.74
N THR A 589 9.21 12.06 -14.14
CA THR A 589 8.34 11.60 -13.07
C THR A 589 9.05 10.64 -12.13
N ALA A 590 8.57 10.55 -10.88
CA ALA A 590 8.94 9.48 -9.96
C ALA A 590 8.90 8.12 -10.66
N VAL A 591 9.91 7.29 -10.42
CA VAL A 591 10.04 5.98 -11.05
C VAL A 591 9.02 5.01 -10.44
N GLN A 592 8.24 4.34 -11.29
CA GLN A 592 7.24 3.34 -10.89
C GLN A 592 7.15 2.29 -12.00
N GLY A 593 6.96 1.04 -11.61
CA GLY A 593 6.84 -0.12 -12.49
C GLY A 593 7.42 -1.36 -11.80
N THR A 594 7.42 -2.49 -12.51
CA THR A 594 7.87 -3.77 -11.95
C THR A 594 9.33 -4.06 -12.29
N ILE A 595 10.14 -4.39 -11.27
CA ILE A 595 11.54 -4.80 -11.43
C ILE A 595 11.61 -6.01 -12.39
N GLY A 596 12.49 -5.94 -13.38
CA GLY A 596 12.64 -6.91 -14.46
C GLY A 596 12.02 -6.45 -15.79
N TYR A 597 10.92 -5.69 -15.75
CA TYR A 597 10.27 -5.11 -16.94
C TYR A 597 10.52 -3.62 -17.09
N LEU A 598 10.99 -2.97 -16.01
CA LEU A 598 11.24 -1.54 -15.96
C LEU A 598 12.34 -1.14 -16.96
N ASP A 599 12.03 -0.15 -17.81
CA ASP A 599 12.98 0.44 -18.75
C ASP A 599 14.21 1.02 -18.01
N PRO A 600 15.43 0.54 -18.28
CA PRO A 600 16.64 1.04 -17.63
C PRO A 600 16.85 2.54 -17.83
N MET A 601 16.56 3.08 -19.01
CA MET A 601 16.72 4.51 -19.26
C MET A 601 15.73 5.33 -18.45
N TYR A 602 14.48 4.87 -18.36
CA TYR A 602 13.50 5.50 -17.49
C TYR A 602 13.91 5.40 -16.00
N TYR A 603 14.42 4.25 -15.57
CA TYR A 603 14.92 4.05 -14.21
C TYR A 603 16.06 5.02 -13.87
N TYR A 604 17.04 5.18 -14.77
CA TYR A 604 18.21 6.03 -14.54
C TYR A 604 17.93 7.53 -14.69
N THR A 605 17.09 7.92 -15.66
CA THR A 605 16.89 9.33 -16.00
C THR A 605 15.63 9.93 -15.38
N GLY A 606 14.71 9.11 -14.87
CA GLY A 606 13.37 9.52 -14.46
C GLY A 606 12.50 10.03 -15.62
N ARG A 607 13.00 10.02 -16.87
CA ARG A 607 12.28 10.48 -18.06
C ARG A 607 11.43 9.35 -18.63
N LEU A 608 10.12 9.48 -18.47
CA LEU A 608 9.17 8.53 -18.99
C LEU A 608 8.81 8.87 -20.45
N THR A 609 8.83 7.87 -21.33
CA THR A 609 8.48 7.99 -22.76
C THR A 609 7.69 6.78 -23.22
N GLU A 610 7.04 6.86 -24.39
CA GLU A 610 6.33 5.72 -25.00
C GLU A 610 7.27 4.52 -25.21
N SER A 611 8.55 4.79 -25.50
CA SER A 611 9.61 3.77 -25.61
C SER A 611 9.84 2.97 -24.32
N SER A 612 9.38 3.45 -23.16
CA SER A 612 9.46 2.69 -21.91
C SER A 612 8.48 1.51 -21.88
N ASP A 613 7.27 1.68 -22.42
CA ASP A 613 6.33 0.57 -22.61
C ASP A 613 6.83 -0.40 -23.71
N VAL A 614 7.52 0.11 -24.75
CA VAL A 614 8.17 -0.73 -25.77
C VAL A 614 9.19 -1.67 -25.13
N TYR A 615 10.02 -1.16 -24.22
CA TYR A 615 10.99 -1.99 -23.50
C TYR A 615 10.29 -3.07 -22.69
N SER A 616 9.28 -2.70 -21.88
CA SER A 616 8.52 -3.66 -21.06
C SER A 616 7.82 -4.73 -21.92
N PHE A 617 7.27 -4.33 -23.07
CA PHE A 617 6.72 -5.26 -24.06
C PHE A 617 7.79 -6.19 -24.65
N GLY A 618 8.99 -5.68 -24.93
CA GLY A 618 10.14 -6.49 -25.34
C GLY A 618 10.51 -7.55 -24.31
N VAL A 619 10.53 -7.19 -23.01
CA VAL A 619 10.74 -8.16 -21.93
C VAL A 619 9.64 -9.21 -21.88
N LEU A 620 8.38 -8.81 -22.08
CA LEU A 620 7.24 -9.74 -22.18
C LEU A 620 7.41 -10.73 -23.34
N LEU A 621 7.92 -10.29 -24.51
CA LEU A 621 8.26 -11.18 -25.62
C LEU A 621 9.39 -12.17 -25.25
N VAL A 622 10.44 -11.69 -24.59
CA VAL A 622 11.55 -12.54 -24.11
C VAL A 622 11.04 -13.60 -23.14
N GLU A 623 10.17 -13.24 -22.21
CA GLU A 623 9.58 -14.18 -21.27
C GLU A 623 8.68 -15.20 -21.97
N LEU A 624 7.89 -14.81 -22.98
CA LEU A 624 7.08 -15.74 -23.76
C LEU A 624 7.91 -16.72 -24.59
N LEU A 625 9.05 -16.28 -25.11
CA LEU A 625 9.97 -17.09 -25.90
C LEU A 625 10.74 -18.10 -25.04
N THR A 626 11.07 -17.73 -23.80
CA THR A 626 11.95 -18.51 -22.92
C THR A 626 11.20 -19.26 -21.83
N ARG A 627 9.98 -18.84 -21.50
CA ARG A 627 9.20 -19.26 -20.33
C ARG A 627 9.96 -19.09 -19.00
N ARG A 628 10.87 -18.10 -18.92
CA ARG A 628 11.67 -17.81 -17.71
C ARG A 628 11.24 -16.48 -17.10
N LYS A 629 11.01 -16.44 -15.79
CA LYS A 629 10.63 -15.21 -15.07
C LYS A 629 11.80 -14.22 -15.00
N PRO A 630 11.68 -12.99 -15.55
CA PRO A 630 12.76 -12.00 -15.54
C PRO A 630 13.29 -11.66 -14.14
N SER A 631 12.41 -11.66 -13.13
CA SER A 631 12.75 -11.30 -11.75
C SER A 631 13.57 -12.38 -11.01
N LEU A 632 13.42 -13.65 -11.39
CA LEU A 632 14.07 -14.80 -10.72
C LEU A 632 15.28 -15.32 -11.47
N TYR A 633 15.31 -15.14 -12.79
CA TYR A 633 16.31 -15.77 -13.63
C TYR A 633 17.72 -15.16 -13.46
N ARG A 634 18.74 -16.01 -13.31
CA ARG A 634 20.15 -15.63 -13.36
C ARG A 634 20.94 -16.65 -14.19
N SER A 635 21.82 -16.15 -15.07
CA SER A 635 22.76 -16.99 -15.81
C SER A 635 23.83 -17.59 -14.89
N SER A 636 24.64 -18.51 -15.41
CA SER A 636 25.84 -19.01 -14.70
C SER A 636 26.85 -17.91 -14.39
N GLU A 637 26.84 -16.82 -15.16
CA GLU A 637 27.72 -15.66 -14.99
C GLU A 637 27.07 -14.54 -14.14
N GLY A 638 25.82 -14.76 -13.69
CA GLY A 638 25.06 -13.82 -12.85
C GLY A 638 24.18 -12.83 -13.63
N ASP A 639 24.15 -12.91 -14.96
CA ASP A 639 23.37 -12.00 -15.80
C ASP A 639 21.86 -12.20 -15.67
N GLY A 640 21.12 -11.10 -15.82
CA GLY A 640 19.67 -11.11 -15.92
C GLY A 640 19.18 -11.65 -17.27
N LEU A 641 17.90 -12.05 -17.32
CA LEU A 641 17.29 -12.73 -18.49
C LEU A 641 17.45 -11.95 -19.80
N VAL A 642 17.18 -10.64 -19.76
CA VAL A 642 17.25 -9.77 -20.95
C VAL A 642 18.67 -9.70 -21.49
N MET A 643 19.67 -9.55 -20.61
CA MET A 643 21.08 -9.49 -21.03
C MET A 643 21.50 -10.79 -21.70
N GLN A 644 21.25 -11.93 -21.05
CA GLN A 644 21.62 -13.22 -21.62
C GLN A 644 20.89 -13.52 -22.94
N PHE A 645 19.59 -13.17 -23.04
CA PHE A 645 18.83 -13.32 -24.27
C PHE A 645 19.44 -12.52 -25.43
N VAL A 646 19.80 -11.25 -25.19
CA VAL A 646 20.40 -10.37 -26.20
C VAL A 646 21.79 -10.86 -26.61
N THR A 647 22.59 -11.36 -25.67
CA THR A 647 23.92 -11.95 -25.97
C THR A 647 23.77 -13.18 -26.86
N LEU A 648 22.93 -14.14 -26.48
CA LEU A 648 22.69 -15.35 -27.27
C LEU A 648 22.03 -15.05 -28.63
N HIS A 649 21.20 -14.01 -28.72
CA HIS A 649 20.66 -13.51 -29.99
C HIS A 649 21.78 -13.04 -30.92
N ALA A 650 22.69 -12.21 -30.41
CA ALA A 650 23.81 -11.66 -31.18
C ALA A 650 24.79 -12.76 -31.65
N GLU A 651 24.96 -13.81 -30.84
CA GLU A 651 25.81 -14.97 -31.16
C GLU A 651 25.13 -15.99 -32.08
N GLY A 652 23.82 -15.84 -32.35
CA GLY A 652 23.05 -16.78 -33.15
C GLY A 652 22.72 -18.09 -32.43
N ASN A 653 22.83 -18.13 -31.10
CA ASN A 653 22.73 -19.32 -30.26
C ASN A 653 21.49 -19.33 -29.33
N LEU A 654 20.40 -18.75 -29.80
CA LEU A 654 19.14 -18.62 -29.03
C LEU A 654 18.55 -19.94 -28.54
N THR A 655 18.85 -21.05 -29.22
CA THR A 655 18.33 -22.38 -28.86
C THR A 655 18.68 -22.81 -27.43
N GLU A 656 19.70 -22.21 -26.81
CA GLU A 656 20.09 -22.51 -25.43
C GLU A 656 19.11 -21.95 -24.37
N ILE A 657 18.36 -20.89 -24.71
CA ILE A 657 17.50 -20.19 -23.74
C ILE A 657 16.01 -20.26 -24.08
N LEU A 658 15.66 -20.56 -25.34
CA LEU A 658 14.28 -20.70 -25.79
C LEU A 658 13.59 -21.90 -25.09
N ASP A 659 12.29 -21.75 -24.87
CA ASP A 659 11.42 -22.83 -24.43
C ASP A 659 11.43 -23.95 -25.48
N PRO A 660 11.72 -25.23 -25.12
CA PRO A 660 11.72 -26.34 -26.06
C PRO A 660 10.44 -26.43 -26.91
N GLN A 661 9.28 -26.13 -26.31
CA GLN A 661 8.00 -26.13 -27.04
C GLN A 661 7.95 -25.05 -28.13
N VAL A 662 8.53 -23.87 -27.86
CA VAL A 662 8.61 -22.78 -28.84
C VAL A 662 9.53 -23.15 -30.00
N VAL A 663 10.64 -23.84 -29.71
CA VAL A 663 11.57 -24.33 -30.74
C VAL A 663 10.89 -25.39 -31.62
N GLU A 664 10.11 -26.28 -31.04
CA GLU A 664 9.40 -27.35 -31.74
C GLU A 664 8.26 -26.79 -32.63
N GLU A 665 7.43 -25.90 -32.09
CA GLU A 665 6.21 -25.45 -32.76
C GLU A 665 6.40 -24.23 -33.69
N GLY A 666 7.41 -23.41 -33.44
CA GLY A 666 7.45 -22.04 -33.95
C GLY A 666 8.21 -21.80 -35.26
N GLY A 667 8.98 -22.78 -35.75
CA GLY A 667 9.64 -22.69 -37.05
C GLY A 667 10.50 -21.44 -37.24
N SER A 668 10.43 -20.80 -38.42
CA SER A 668 11.20 -19.59 -38.74
C SER A 668 10.72 -18.34 -38.01
N GLU A 669 9.43 -18.28 -37.64
CA GLU A 669 8.79 -17.11 -36.99
C GLU A 669 9.47 -16.78 -35.66
N VAL A 670 9.97 -17.80 -34.94
CA VAL A 670 10.65 -17.62 -33.64
C VAL A 670 11.86 -16.71 -33.76
N LYS A 671 12.64 -16.82 -34.85
CA LYS A 671 13.82 -15.97 -35.07
C LYS A 671 13.43 -14.52 -35.35
N GLU A 672 12.34 -14.31 -36.06
CA GLU A 672 11.82 -12.99 -36.39
C GLU A 672 11.24 -12.30 -35.14
N VAL A 673 10.45 -13.03 -34.34
CA VAL A 673 9.93 -12.54 -33.05
C VAL A 673 11.07 -12.28 -32.05
N ALA A 674 12.09 -13.16 -31.99
CA ALA A 674 13.26 -12.94 -31.14
C ALA A 674 14.05 -11.70 -31.54
N SER A 675 14.17 -11.43 -32.84
CA SER A 675 14.81 -10.22 -33.36
C SER A 675 14.02 -8.97 -33.04
N LEU A 676 12.68 -9.03 -33.15
CA LEU A 676 11.81 -7.94 -32.72
C LEU A 676 11.93 -7.69 -31.21
N ALA A 677 11.96 -8.73 -30.38
CA ALA A 677 12.16 -8.62 -28.94
C ALA A 677 13.51 -7.96 -28.61
N ALA A 678 14.60 -8.37 -29.27
CA ALA A 678 15.92 -7.79 -29.10
C ALA A 678 15.99 -6.30 -29.51
N LEU A 679 15.21 -5.88 -30.51
CA LEU A 679 15.07 -4.47 -30.89
C LEU A 679 14.29 -3.67 -29.83
N CYS A 680 13.21 -4.22 -29.28
CA CYS A 680 12.41 -3.56 -28.25
C CYS A 680 13.18 -3.31 -26.95
N VAL A 681 14.10 -4.19 -26.58
CA VAL A 681 14.89 -4.10 -25.32
C VAL A 681 16.23 -3.36 -25.47
N LYS A 682 16.45 -2.64 -26.58
CA LYS A 682 17.65 -1.80 -26.74
C LYS A 682 17.76 -0.78 -25.60
N LEU A 683 18.99 -0.51 -25.17
CA LEU A 683 19.23 0.42 -24.06
C LEU A 683 18.71 1.82 -24.39
N LYS A 684 19.07 2.37 -25.55
CA LYS A 684 18.63 3.70 -25.98
C LYS A 684 17.19 3.67 -26.49
N ALA A 685 16.42 4.69 -26.17
CA ALA A 685 15.00 4.77 -26.51
C ALA A 685 14.77 5.01 -28.02
N GLU A 686 15.68 5.74 -28.66
CA GLU A 686 15.69 6.08 -30.09
C GLU A 686 16.02 4.88 -31.00
N ASP A 687 16.69 3.86 -30.45
CA ASP A 687 17.02 2.62 -31.17
C ASP A 687 15.86 1.60 -31.12
N ARG A 688 14.81 1.88 -30.34
CA ARG A 688 13.63 1.02 -30.21
C ARG A 688 12.60 1.39 -31.27
N PRO A 689 11.89 0.40 -31.83
CA PRO A 689 10.74 0.68 -32.70
C PRO A 689 9.59 1.32 -31.90
N THR A 690 8.68 2.02 -32.58
CA THR A 690 7.42 2.45 -31.95
C THR A 690 6.49 1.25 -31.78
N MET A 691 5.56 1.30 -30.82
CA MET A 691 4.59 0.21 -30.66
C MET A 691 3.72 -0.02 -31.90
N ARG A 692 3.50 1.01 -32.73
CA ARG A 692 2.84 0.85 -34.03
C ARG A 692 3.67 0.02 -35.00
N GLN A 693 4.99 0.23 -35.06
CA GLN A 693 5.88 -0.59 -35.88
C GLN A 693 5.96 -2.03 -35.37
N VAL A 694 6.02 -2.21 -34.04
CA VAL A 694 5.99 -3.53 -33.39
C VAL A 694 4.70 -4.28 -33.73
N GLU A 695 3.56 -3.61 -33.63
CA GLU A 695 2.26 -4.19 -33.98
C GLU A 695 2.18 -4.60 -35.45
N MET A 696 2.57 -3.73 -36.38
CA MET A 696 2.62 -4.04 -37.80
C MET A 696 3.54 -5.23 -38.12
N ALA A 697 4.69 -5.33 -37.43
CA ALA A 697 5.61 -6.45 -37.59
C ALA A 697 4.96 -7.77 -37.12
N LEU A 698 4.32 -7.78 -35.95
CA LEU A 698 3.62 -8.95 -35.42
C LEU A 698 2.44 -9.38 -36.31
N GLU A 699 1.68 -8.43 -36.86
CA GLU A 699 0.60 -8.73 -37.81
C GLU A 699 1.13 -9.37 -39.11
N ALA A 700 2.25 -8.86 -39.64
CA ALA A 700 2.88 -9.43 -40.83
C ALA A 700 3.32 -10.88 -40.62
N LEU A 701 3.87 -11.19 -39.43
CA LEU A 701 4.26 -12.54 -39.04
C LEU A 701 3.05 -13.49 -38.93
N GLN A 702 1.91 -13.01 -38.43
CA GLN A 702 0.69 -13.83 -38.37
C GLN A 702 0.09 -14.08 -39.76
N ALA A 703 0.16 -13.09 -40.67
CA ALA A 703 -0.43 -13.16 -42.00
C ALA A 703 0.37 -14.04 -42.98
N SER A 704 1.68 -14.17 -42.82
CA SER A 704 2.52 -15.05 -43.65
C SER A 704 2.15 -16.53 -43.46
N LYS A 705 1.77 -16.92 -42.24
CA LYS A 705 1.30 -18.27 -41.89
C LYS A 705 -0.04 -18.64 -42.51
N GLU A 706 -1.01 -17.71 -42.49
CA GLU A 706 -2.33 -17.94 -43.10
C GLU A 706 -2.22 -18.07 -44.63
N ARG A 707 -1.31 -17.32 -45.27
CA ARG A 707 -0.99 -17.50 -46.70
C ARG A 707 -0.29 -18.82 -46.99
N ALA A 708 0.74 -19.20 -46.22
CA ALA A 708 1.43 -20.48 -46.39
C ALA A 708 0.49 -21.69 -46.18
N ARG A 709 -0.52 -21.56 -45.31
CA ARG A 709 -1.56 -22.57 -45.08
C ARG A 709 -2.64 -22.57 -46.17
N GLY A 710 -3.00 -21.42 -46.73
CA GLY A 710 -3.89 -21.27 -47.87
C GLY A 710 -3.33 -21.90 -49.15
N ASP A 711 -2.05 -21.66 -49.45
CA ASP A 711 -1.35 -22.26 -50.59
C ASP A 711 -1.21 -23.78 -50.46
N TYR A 712 -1.10 -24.30 -49.23
CA TYR A 712 -1.08 -25.75 -48.97
C TYR A 712 -2.44 -26.43 -49.21
N ILE A 713 -3.54 -25.71 -49.00
CA ILE A 713 -4.92 -26.19 -49.23
C ILE A 713 -5.27 -26.10 -50.72
N GLU A 714 -4.80 -25.08 -51.45
CA GLU A 714 -4.93 -25.02 -52.92
C GLU A 714 -4.07 -26.07 -53.63
N GLY A 715 -2.92 -26.46 -53.05
CA GLY A 715 -2.06 -27.53 -53.58
C GLY A 715 -2.62 -28.95 -53.46
N THR A 716 -3.68 -29.18 -52.68
CA THR A 716 -4.29 -30.52 -52.50
C THR A 716 -5.59 -30.73 -53.27
N SER A 717 -6.03 -29.75 -54.08
CA SER A 717 -7.27 -29.86 -54.85
C SER A 717 -7.08 -29.60 -56.35
N GLN A 718 -6.07 -30.24 -56.96
CA GLN A 718 -6.05 -30.46 -58.42
C GLN A 718 -6.75 -31.78 -58.77
N THR A 719 -8.08 -31.78 -58.71
CA THR A 719 -8.88 -32.68 -59.56
C THR A 719 -10.13 -31.97 -60.04
N LYS A 720 -10.14 -31.66 -61.35
CA LYS A 720 -11.27 -31.39 -62.26
C LYS A 720 -12.49 -30.69 -61.65
N TYR A 721 -12.84 -29.49 -62.14
CA TYR A 721 -14.09 -29.26 -62.89
C TYR A 721 -14.01 -27.92 -63.64
N VAL A 722 -14.72 -27.90 -64.76
CA VAL A 722 -14.70 -26.94 -65.86
C VAL A 722 -15.51 -25.67 -65.52
N ALA A 723 -15.11 -24.56 -66.13
CA ALA A 723 -15.72 -23.23 -66.03
C ALA A 723 -17.24 -23.19 -66.32
N MET A 724 -17.95 -22.27 -65.64
CA MET A 724 -19.09 -21.54 -66.20
C MET A 724 -19.40 -20.26 -65.40
N ASP A 725 -19.29 -19.13 -66.12
CA ASP A 725 -19.99 -17.83 -66.06
C ASP A 725 -20.59 -17.24 -64.76
N TYR A 726 -20.28 -15.95 -64.57
CA TYR A 726 -21.03 -14.92 -63.81
C TYR A 726 -22.41 -14.67 -64.47
N PRO A 727 -23.47 -14.22 -63.74
CA PRO A 727 -23.54 -12.80 -63.36
C PRO A 727 -24.27 -12.44 -62.04
N SER A 728 -24.07 -11.17 -61.68
CA SER A 728 -24.62 -10.34 -60.60
C SER A 728 -26.15 -10.32 -60.41
N THR A 729 -26.63 -10.20 -59.15
CA THR A 729 -27.75 -9.30 -58.81
C THR A 729 -27.83 -8.92 -57.33
N ILE A 730 -28.19 -7.65 -57.12
CA ILE A 730 -28.58 -6.98 -55.88
C ILE A 730 -29.94 -7.51 -55.39
N GLN A 731 -30.07 -7.91 -54.12
CA GLN A 731 -31.31 -7.67 -53.37
C GLN A 731 -31.16 -7.67 -51.84
N ARG A 732 -31.93 -6.77 -51.24
CA ARG A 732 -31.99 -6.30 -49.87
C ARG A 732 -33.17 -6.97 -49.17
N ALA A 733 -33.02 -7.62 -48.00
CA ALA A 733 -34.02 -7.64 -46.92
C ALA A 733 -33.64 -8.53 -45.69
N LYS A 734 -33.75 -7.91 -44.51
CA LYS A 734 -34.37 -8.37 -43.24
C LYS A 734 -33.89 -9.64 -42.50
N ARG A 735 -33.19 -9.37 -41.37
CA ARG A 735 -33.46 -9.80 -39.96
C ARG A 735 -34.35 -11.04 -39.73
N SER A 736 -33.78 -12.07 -39.08
CA SER A 736 -34.50 -12.92 -38.12
C SER A 736 -33.62 -13.27 -36.92
N GLU A 737 -34.02 -12.77 -35.75
CA GLU A 737 -33.67 -13.32 -34.44
C GLU A 737 -34.25 -14.73 -34.33
N ALA A 738 -33.41 -15.74 -34.10
CA ALA A 738 -33.76 -16.99 -33.40
C ALA A 738 -32.54 -17.93 -33.34
N THR A 739 -31.73 -17.80 -32.30
CA THR A 739 -30.93 -18.90 -31.71
C THR A 739 -30.24 -18.39 -30.44
N ARG A 740 -31.02 -18.07 -29.40
CA ARG A 740 -30.49 -17.78 -28.06
C ARG A 740 -31.27 -18.42 -26.91
N CYS A 741 -32.22 -19.31 -27.22
CA CYS A 741 -33.06 -19.95 -26.21
C CYS A 741 -32.67 -21.39 -25.85
N TYR A 742 -31.49 -21.88 -26.27
CA TYR A 742 -31.08 -23.26 -25.98
C TYR A 742 -29.82 -23.39 -25.09
N SER A 743 -29.16 -22.30 -24.67
CA SER A 743 -27.97 -22.41 -23.82
C SER A 743 -28.23 -22.23 -22.31
N LEU A 744 -29.41 -21.70 -21.92
CA LEU A 744 -29.73 -21.42 -20.51
C LEU A 744 -30.31 -22.63 -19.76
N GLU A 745 -30.96 -23.56 -20.46
CA GLU A 745 -31.48 -24.80 -19.83
C GLU A 745 -30.37 -25.79 -19.49
N GLU A 746 -29.27 -25.78 -20.25
CA GLU A 746 -28.13 -26.70 -20.02
C GLU A 746 -27.29 -26.26 -18.82
N GLU A 747 -27.16 -24.94 -18.57
CA GLU A 747 -26.53 -24.40 -17.35
C GLU A 747 -27.36 -24.67 -16.08
N PHE A 748 -28.69 -24.66 -16.18
CA PHE A 748 -29.56 -24.90 -15.03
C PHE A 748 -29.50 -26.36 -14.54
N LEU A 749 -29.35 -27.31 -15.47
CA LEU A 749 -29.24 -28.74 -15.16
C LEU A 749 -27.89 -29.14 -14.53
N LEU A 750 -26.83 -28.38 -14.81
CA LEU A 750 -25.50 -28.61 -14.23
C LEU A 750 -25.39 -28.12 -12.78
N SER A 751 -26.12 -27.07 -12.39
CA SER A 751 -26.15 -26.58 -11.00
C SER A 751 -26.91 -27.49 -10.02
N ALA A 752 -27.71 -28.44 -10.53
CA ALA A 752 -28.55 -29.31 -9.70
C ALA A 752 -27.85 -30.61 -9.25
N ARG A 753 -26.63 -30.91 -9.71
CA ARG A 753 -25.98 -32.21 -9.46
C ARG A 753 -25.11 -32.32 -8.21
N HIS A 754 -24.76 -31.23 -7.53
CA HIS A 754 -23.94 -31.30 -6.31
C HIS A 754 -24.56 -30.45 -5.18
N PRO A 755 -25.34 -31.07 -4.26
CA PRO A 755 -25.86 -30.36 -3.09
C PRO A 755 -24.84 -30.29 -1.94
N ARG A 756 -24.63 -29.04 -1.48
CA ARG A 756 -24.00 -28.52 -0.25
C ARG A 756 -22.48 -28.52 -0.14
#